data_AF-A0A817ID09-F1
#
_entry.id   AF-A0A817ID09-F1
#
_cell.length_a   1.000
_cell.length_b   1.000
_cell.length_c   1.000
_cell.angle_alpha   90.00
_cell.angle_beta   90.00
_cell.angle_gamma   90.00
#
_symmetry.space_group_name_H-M   'P 1'
#
loop_
_entity.id
_entity.type
_entity.pdbx_description
1 polymer ?
#
loop_
_entity_poly.entity_id
_entity_poly.type
_entity_poly.pdbx_seq_one_letter_code
_entity_poly.pdbx_strand_id
1 'polypeptide(L)'
;MDENETINRSNSNLKQTVSGLQTSIIASDQRTGRGPGLATNTIEKSNETTTSNVATNSSGPNAMLMVGPNFRVGKRIGAGNFGEIRLGKNLYNNEHVAIKLEPMKSRAPQLHLEYRFYRQLGNCEGIPQVHYFGPCGKYNALVIELLGPSLEDLFDNCDRKFSLKTVLMIAIQLITRMEYVHSKNLIYRDVKPENFLIGRSSTRKQHLIHIIDFGLAKEYIDPDTGRHIPFREHKSLTEQSRRDDLEALGHMFMYFLRGSLPWQGLKAETLKERYQKIGDTKRATHIDVLCQSQPEEFAKYLKYVRNLDFFETPNYEYLRKLFKDLMDARNYVCDYNFDWVEKMQKLTNKTSTSNAQYPTSTQPETSSSPAVRQINKLISSPDEDTTDRADREHAHIITSSSPANVDVISDTKCCCFFNRRTRQQFKTSNTALLLIRIIYLIMDEKEVPSLAEIHIAASHLRSISLPITPILTSTLLNTLTGRNVYLKCENFQRTGSFKSRGALNAVLNAMKIDPNVKGFVTHSSGNHGQALSYAASIVKRPCVVVVPQDTPKNKTDAIEHYGAELVICEPTPASRVSTCLRISQERDYLIIPPYDHPDVIAGQGTIAVELLEQVPNLDAILVPVSGGGLISGIALYTKRINPHIRIYACVPEGKMLAECLKEEKRLWPEPPQFLKTKCEACRLQQCGTLTFPIMCSLVEKQVFTISDKIMIDATRFAFERLKLVIELAAGLSLGAIISYFDQLDPNIRNVGIILCGGNIDLSVPLPWQQENSQ
;
A
#
# COMPACT_ATOMS: atom_id res chain seq x y z
N MET A 1 14.06 -31.07 -50.02
CA MET A 1 15.31 -30.29 -50.28
C MET A 1 14.90 -28.83 -50.47
N ASP A 2 15.88 -27.92 -50.52
CA ASP A 2 15.70 -26.49 -50.84
C ASP A 2 15.03 -25.57 -49.80
N GLU A 3 15.06 -25.94 -48.51
CA GLU A 3 14.89 -24.98 -47.38
C GLU A 3 16.09 -24.95 -46.40
N ASN A 4 16.99 -25.96 -46.43
CA ASN A 4 18.07 -26.10 -45.43
C ASN A 4 19.39 -25.35 -45.75
N GLU A 5 19.54 -24.74 -46.93
CA GLU A 5 20.81 -24.05 -47.28
C GLU A 5 20.90 -22.62 -46.72
N THR A 6 19.78 -21.91 -46.62
CA THR A 6 19.75 -20.47 -46.28
C THR A 6 20.27 -20.20 -44.86
N ILE A 7 20.01 -21.10 -43.92
CA ILE A 7 20.42 -20.97 -42.51
C ILE A 7 21.94 -21.15 -42.34
N ASN A 8 22.58 -21.96 -43.19
CA ASN A 8 24.02 -22.24 -43.07
C ASN A 8 24.93 -21.08 -43.51
N ARG A 9 24.43 -20.16 -44.37
CA ARG A 9 25.21 -18.98 -44.82
C ARG A 9 25.30 -17.86 -43.78
N SER A 10 24.43 -17.84 -42.77
CA SER A 10 24.50 -16.87 -41.67
C SER A 10 25.57 -17.23 -40.63
N ASN A 11 25.78 -18.53 -40.39
CA ASN A 11 26.70 -19.03 -39.34
C ASN A 11 28.19 -19.02 -39.74
N SER A 12 28.52 -18.86 -41.02
CA SER A 12 29.92 -18.76 -41.47
C SER A 12 30.59 -17.44 -41.05
N ASN A 13 29.86 -16.33 -41.07
CA ASN A 13 30.44 -15.00 -40.92
C ASN A 13 30.96 -14.72 -39.51
N LEU A 14 30.35 -15.28 -38.45
CA LEU A 14 30.83 -15.11 -37.07
C LEU A 14 32.20 -15.78 -36.81
N LYS A 15 32.63 -16.76 -37.63
CA LYS A 15 33.92 -17.45 -37.44
C LYS A 15 35.12 -16.72 -38.06
N GLN A 16 34.93 -15.77 -38.98
CA GLN A 16 36.03 -15.01 -39.59
C GLN A 16 36.33 -13.67 -38.90
N THR A 17 35.36 -13.04 -38.23
CA THR A 17 35.56 -11.70 -37.62
C THR A 17 36.33 -11.72 -36.29
N VAL A 18 36.53 -12.90 -35.67
CA VAL A 18 37.11 -13.02 -34.32
C VAL A 18 38.62 -13.33 -34.32
N SER A 19 39.20 -13.71 -35.46
CA SER A 19 40.64 -14.05 -35.60
C SER A 19 41.50 -12.95 -36.25
N GLY A 20 40.90 -11.85 -36.72
CA GLY A 20 41.57 -10.87 -37.60
C GLY A 20 42.15 -9.60 -36.95
N LEU A 21 42.22 -9.49 -35.62
CA LEU A 21 42.59 -8.25 -34.92
C LEU A 21 43.61 -8.45 -33.79
N GLN A 22 44.82 -8.93 -34.12
CA GLN A 22 45.93 -9.00 -33.14
C GLN A 22 47.35 -8.84 -33.73
N THR A 23 47.57 -7.88 -34.64
CA THR A 23 48.93 -7.53 -35.12
C THR A 23 49.06 -6.08 -35.59
N SER A 24 49.50 -5.18 -34.70
CA SER A 24 50.29 -3.94 -34.98
C SER A 24 50.35 -3.03 -33.73
N ILE A 25 51.20 -1.99 -33.79
CA ILE A 25 51.38 -0.93 -32.76
C ILE A 25 52.05 -1.40 -31.45
N ILE A 26 53.37 -1.62 -31.53
CA ILE A 26 54.33 -1.35 -30.45
C ILE A 26 55.53 -0.62 -31.06
N ALA A 27 56.11 0.33 -30.30
CA ALA A 27 57.42 0.99 -30.45
C ALA A 27 57.44 2.47 -30.87
N SER A 28 58.45 3.17 -30.30
CA SER A 28 58.76 4.61 -30.32
C SER A 28 57.67 5.58 -29.80
N ASP A 29 58.00 6.66 -29.09
CA ASP A 29 59.33 7.25 -28.86
C ASP A 29 59.57 7.77 -27.42
N GLN A 30 60.85 7.96 -27.04
CA GLN A 30 61.29 8.61 -25.80
C GLN A 30 62.47 9.56 -26.06
N ARG A 31 62.31 10.86 -25.75
CA ARG A 31 63.37 11.83 -25.43
C ARG A 31 62.77 13.09 -24.77
N THR A 32 62.95 13.29 -23.46
CA THR A 32 64.00 14.12 -22.81
C THR A 32 63.95 15.62 -23.09
N GLY A 33 63.70 16.42 -22.05
CA GLY A 33 63.94 17.87 -22.01
C GLY A 33 63.93 18.39 -20.56
N ARG A 34 64.89 19.25 -20.18
CA ARG A 34 64.93 19.95 -18.87
C ARG A 34 64.55 21.42 -19.06
N GLY A 35 64.05 22.07 -18.00
CA GLY A 35 63.82 23.54 -17.97
C GLY A 35 65.12 24.36 -17.95
N PRO A 36 65.03 25.70 -17.88
CA PRO A 36 64.89 26.32 -16.54
C PRO A 36 64.14 27.68 -16.45
N GLY A 37 63.65 28.01 -15.24
CA GLY A 37 64.10 29.22 -14.50
C GLY A 37 63.27 30.53 -14.49
N LEU A 38 62.80 30.91 -13.27
CA LEU A 38 62.55 32.28 -12.75
C LEU A 38 61.47 33.16 -13.43
N ALA A 39 60.84 34.18 -12.82
CA ALA A 39 60.83 34.73 -11.44
C ALA A 39 59.44 35.41 -11.19
N THR A 40 58.63 35.03 -10.19
CA THR A 40 58.53 35.57 -8.80
C THR A 40 58.14 37.06 -8.63
N ASN A 41 56.90 37.33 -8.19
CA ASN A 41 56.50 38.14 -6.99
C ASN A 41 55.11 38.84 -7.14
N THR A 42 54.34 39.27 -6.13
CA THR A 42 54.05 38.86 -4.70
C THR A 42 52.80 39.66 -4.23
N ILE A 43 52.35 39.48 -2.97
CA ILE A 43 51.44 40.34 -2.16
C ILE A 43 49.93 39.97 -2.25
N GLU A 44 49.22 39.59 -1.17
CA GLU A 44 49.65 39.23 0.20
C GLU A 44 48.61 38.35 0.94
N LYS A 45 48.93 37.90 2.17
CA LYS A 45 48.03 37.18 3.08
C LYS A 45 48.18 37.70 4.53
N SER A 46 47.06 37.96 5.21
CA SER A 46 46.90 37.90 6.68
C SER A 46 45.39 38.04 7.00
N ASN A 47 44.85 37.53 8.12
CA ASN A 47 45.35 36.54 9.07
C ASN A 47 44.17 35.72 9.64
N GLU A 48 44.45 34.58 10.26
CA GLU A 48 43.47 33.77 10.99
C GLU A 48 43.24 34.28 12.42
N THR A 49 42.02 34.12 12.96
CA THR A 49 41.83 33.88 14.40
C THR A 49 40.72 32.84 14.60
N THR A 50 41.03 31.74 15.28
CA THR A 50 40.10 30.65 15.60
C THR A 50 39.41 30.88 16.94
N THR A 51 38.07 30.80 16.98
CA THR A 51 37.32 30.52 18.22
C THR A 51 36.24 29.48 17.97
N SER A 52 36.44 28.28 18.53
CA SER A 52 35.42 27.23 18.58
C SER A 52 34.26 27.63 19.49
N ASN A 53 33.02 27.36 19.11
CA ASN A 53 31.91 27.32 20.07
C ASN A 53 30.88 26.23 19.75
N VAL A 54 30.92 25.19 20.60
CA VAL A 54 29.85 24.32 21.10
C VAL A 54 28.52 24.31 20.32
N ALA A 55 28.16 23.12 19.81
CA ALA A 55 26.78 22.83 19.39
C ALA A 55 25.85 22.70 20.61
N THR A 56 24.95 23.66 20.79
CA THR A 56 23.93 23.64 21.86
C THR A 56 22.70 22.84 21.44
N ASN A 57 22.67 21.55 21.79
CA ASN A 57 21.43 20.76 21.78
C ASN A 57 20.46 21.29 22.85
N SER A 58 19.56 22.21 22.48
CA SER A 58 18.48 22.70 23.34
C SER A 58 17.18 21.90 23.16
N SER A 59 17.15 20.69 23.74
CA SER A 59 15.93 19.86 23.80
C SER A 59 14.89 20.45 24.77
N GLY A 60 14.20 21.50 24.34
CA GLY A 60 13.10 22.11 25.09
C GLY A 60 11.80 21.26 25.08
N PRO A 61 10.93 21.41 26.09
CA PRO A 61 9.71 20.61 26.20
C PRO A 61 8.66 21.00 25.14
N ASN A 62 8.24 20.03 24.33
CA ASN A 62 7.09 20.07 23.41
C ASN A 62 6.84 21.41 22.69
N ALA A 63 7.65 21.72 21.67
CA ALA A 63 7.26 22.69 20.65
C ALA A 63 5.91 22.28 20.03
N MET A 64 4.85 23.07 20.28
CA MET A 64 3.51 22.74 19.81
C MET A 64 3.44 22.79 18.28
N LEU A 65 3.04 21.67 17.67
CA LEU A 65 2.86 21.60 16.22
C LEU A 65 1.64 22.43 15.80
N MET A 66 1.82 23.28 14.80
CA MET A 66 0.82 24.23 14.29
C MET A 66 0.60 24.04 12.79
N VAL A 67 -0.65 24.17 12.34
CA VAL A 67 -1.01 24.32 10.92
C VAL A 67 -1.34 25.79 10.66
N GLY A 68 -0.49 26.45 9.88
CA GLY A 68 -0.51 27.91 9.76
C GLY A 68 -0.39 28.62 11.13
N PRO A 69 -0.79 29.90 11.23
CA PRO A 69 -0.79 30.62 12.51
C PRO A 69 -1.96 30.21 13.44
N ASN A 70 -2.98 29.54 12.92
CA ASN A 70 -4.32 29.55 13.53
C ASN A 70 -4.77 28.23 14.15
N PHE A 71 -4.18 27.09 13.78
CA PHE A 71 -4.68 25.77 14.20
C PHE A 71 -3.61 24.98 14.95
N ARG A 72 -3.86 24.71 16.24
CA ARG A 72 -3.00 23.88 17.09
C ARG A 72 -3.28 22.40 16.84
N VAL A 73 -2.25 21.62 16.55
CA VAL A 73 -2.34 20.17 16.36
C VAL A 73 -2.27 19.46 17.72
N GLY A 74 -3.26 18.62 18.01
CA GLY A 74 -3.35 17.84 19.24
C GLY A 74 -3.13 16.34 19.03
N LYS A 75 -3.86 15.53 19.83
CA LYS A 75 -3.78 14.06 19.81
C LYS A 75 -4.21 13.47 18.46
N ARG A 76 -3.61 12.34 18.09
CA ARG A 76 -4.11 11.49 17.00
C ARG A 76 -5.50 10.95 17.39
N ILE A 77 -6.43 10.96 16.43
CA ILE A 77 -7.79 10.43 16.56
C ILE A 77 -8.11 9.39 15.49
N GLY A 78 -7.30 9.27 14.43
CA GLY A 78 -7.49 8.26 13.41
C GLY A 78 -6.26 7.98 12.55
N ALA A 79 -6.43 7.06 11.61
CA ALA A 79 -5.50 6.68 10.57
C ALA A 79 -6.32 6.37 9.31
N GLY A 80 -5.83 6.75 8.15
CA GLY A 80 -6.42 6.37 6.86
C GLY A 80 -5.33 5.95 5.88
N ASN A 81 -5.73 5.47 4.70
CA ASN A 81 -4.81 5.00 3.65
C ASN A 81 -3.71 6.02 3.30
N PHE A 82 -4.02 7.32 3.40
CA PHE A 82 -3.19 8.41 2.89
C PHE A 82 -2.54 9.29 3.98
N GLY A 83 -2.76 9.00 5.27
CA GLY A 83 -2.20 9.83 6.36
C GLY A 83 -2.70 9.50 7.76
N GLU A 84 -2.34 10.34 8.73
CA GLU A 84 -2.91 10.31 10.08
C GLU A 84 -3.94 11.43 10.28
N ILE A 85 -4.97 11.17 11.09
CA ILE A 85 -5.97 12.17 11.45
C ILE A 85 -5.75 12.57 12.91
N ARG A 86 -5.65 13.87 13.16
CA ARG A 86 -5.46 14.46 14.49
C ARG A 86 -6.60 15.41 14.85
N LEU A 87 -6.90 15.48 16.14
CA LEU A 87 -7.73 16.53 16.70
C LEU A 87 -6.94 17.83 16.67
N GLY A 88 -7.52 18.87 16.07
CA GLY A 88 -7.00 20.23 16.11
C GLY A 88 -7.88 21.17 16.92
N LYS A 89 -7.33 22.34 17.27
CA LYS A 89 -8.08 23.47 17.84
C LYS A 89 -7.77 24.75 17.08
N ASN A 90 -8.79 25.43 16.57
CA ASN A 90 -8.70 26.79 16.04
C ASN A 90 -8.50 27.76 17.20
N LEU A 91 -7.47 28.61 17.12
CA LEU A 91 -7.09 29.52 18.20
C LEU A 91 -7.90 30.82 18.23
N TYR A 92 -8.58 31.21 17.13
CA TYR A 92 -9.41 32.42 17.11
C TYR A 92 -10.77 32.23 17.81
N ASN A 93 -11.46 31.13 17.49
CA ASN A 93 -12.82 30.87 17.99
C ASN A 93 -12.88 29.68 18.98
N ASN A 94 -11.72 29.12 19.36
CA ASN A 94 -11.58 27.95 20.23
C ASN A 94 -12.25 26.65 19.74
N GLU A 95 -12.74 26.58 18.49
CA GLU A 95 -13.41 25.39 17.96
C GLU A 95 -12.46 24.21 17.72
N HIS A 96 -12.99 23.00 17.92
CA HIS A 96 -12.30 21.76 17.56
C HIS A 96 -12.54 21.40 16.09
N VAL A 97 -11.45 21.05 15.40
CA VAL A 97 -11.37 20.72 13.97
C VAL A 97 -10.68 19.37 13.77
N ALA A 98 -10.89 18.72 12.63
CA ALA A 98 -10.10 17.57 12.21
C ALA A 98 -8.94 18.02 11.33
N ILE A 99 -7.75 17.45 11.54
CA ILE A 99 -6.54 17.73 10.76
C ILE A 99 -6.05 16.42 10.16
N LYS A 100 -6.21 16.25 8.84
CA LYS A 100 -5.67 15.13 8.07
C LYS A 100 -4.25 15.52 7.63
N LEU A 101 -3.25 14.72 8.03
CA LEU A 101 -1.83 14.98 7.80
C LEU A 101 -1.23 13.93 6.84
N GLU A 102 -0.79 14.41 5.68
CA GLU A 102 -0.05 13.66 4.67
C GLU A 102 1.41 14.15 4.65
N PRO A 103 2.44 13.30 4.62
CA PRO A 103 3.83 13.78 4.50
C PRO A 103 4.03 14.61 3.23
N MET A 104 4.73 15.75 3.28
CA MET A 104 5.05 16.55 2.08
C MET A 104 5.79 15.76 1.00
N LYS A 105 6.56 14.75 1.42
CA LYS A 105 7.28 13.80 0.57
C LYS A 105 6.48 12.51 0.35
N SER A 106 5.15 12.53 0.48
CA SER A 106 4.29 11.47 -0.04
C SER A 106 4.44 11.41 -1.55
N ARG A 107 4.56 10.20 -2.11
CA ARG A 107 4.82 10.05 -3.55
C ARG A 107 3.58 9.71 -4.38
N ALA A 108 2.43 9.50 -3.72
CA ALA A 108 1.10 9.85 -4.21
C ALA A 108 0.54 10.87 -3.21
N PRO A 109 0.76 12.18 -3.42
CA PRO A 109 0.09 13.19 -2.62
C PRO A 109 -1.38 13.25 -3.08
N GLN A 110 -2.29 12.64 -2.33
CA GLN A 110 -3.72 12.65 -2.61
C GLN A 110 -4.46 13.76 -1.84
N LEU A 111 -3.88 14.24 -0.73
CA LEU A 111 -4.51 15.26 0.12
C LEU A 111 -4.78 16.57 -0.62
N HIS A 112 -3.99 16.89 -1.67
CA HIS A 112 -4.22 18.05 -2.52
C HIS A 112 -5.36 17.85 -3.55
N LEU A 113 -5.62 16.60 -3.97
CA LEU A 113 -6.74 16.25 -4.85
C LEU A 113 -8.04 16.23 -4.05
N GLU A 114 -8.03 15.61 -2.87
CA GLU A 114 -9.12 15.67 -1.90
C GLU A 114 -9.48 17.14 -1.55
N TYR A 115 -8.48 18.00 -1.30
CA TYR A 115 -8.70 19.43 -1.12
C TYR A 115 -9.31 20.11 -2.36
N ARG A 116 -8.84 19.81 -3.59
CA ARG A 116 -9.45 20.31 -4.83
C ARG A 116 -10.92 19.91 -4.92
N PHE A 117 -11.25 18.64 -4.64
CA PHE A 117 -12.62 18.15 -4.71
C PHE A 117 -13.52 18.80 -3.65
N TYR A 118 -13.07 18.95 -2.40
CA TYR A 118 -13.83 19.75 -1.41
C TYR A 118 -14.00 21.21 -1.83
N ARG A 119 -13.02 21.83 -2.51
CA ARG A 119 -13.16 23.20 -3.06
C ARG A 119 -14.16 23.29 -4.23
N GLN A 120 -14.30 22.23 -5.02
CA GLN A 120 -15.24 22.09 -6.14
C GLN A 120 -16.67 21.77 -5.66
N LEU A 121 -16.80 20.98 -4.59
CA LEU A 121 -18.03 20.74 -3.85
C LEU A 121 -18.49 22.00 -3.11
N GLY A 122 -17.55 22.78 -2.56
CA GLY A 122 -17.83 24.04 -1.88
C GLY A 122 -18.55 23.85 -0.54
N ASN A 123 -19.35 24.84 -0.13
CA ASN A 123 -20.16 24.76 1.08
C ASN A 123 -21.56 24.21 0.73
N CYS A 124 -21.86 22.99 1.17
CA CYS A 124 -23.15 22.34 0.94
C CYS A 124 -23.52 21.46 2.16
N GLU A 125 -24.81 21.21 2.37
CA GLU A 125 -25.27 20.36 3.45
C GLU A 125 -24.77 18.92 3.27
N GLY A 126 -24.08 18.39 4.28
CA GLY A 126 -23.44 17.08 4.22
C GLY A 126 -22.06 17.06 3.53
N ILE A 127 -21.49 18.23 3.21
CA ILE A 127 -20.07 18.37 2.87
C ILE A 127 -19.37 19.06 4.07
N PRO A 128 -18.30 18.46 4.67
CA PRO A 128 -17.56 19.08 5.76
C PRO A 128 -16.94 20.41 5.33
N GLN A 129 -17.04 21.45 6.16
CA GLN A 129 -16.38 22.72 5.85
C GLN A 129 -14.85 22.56 5.85
N VAL A 130 -14.17 23.00 4.78
CA VAL A 130 -12.71 23.15 4.78
C VAL A 130 -12.33 24.50 5.38
N HIS A 131 -11.46 24.48 6.38
CA HIS A 131 -10.95 25.68 7.05
C HIS A 131 -9.57 26.11 6.52
N TYR A 132 -8.70 25.16 6.15
CA TYR A 132 -7.35 25.44 5.64
C TYR A 132 -6.76 24.23 4.89
N PHE A 133 -5.89 24.50 3.91
CA PHE A 133 -4.95 23.52 3.35
C PHE A 133 -3.57 24.17 3.19
N GLY A 134 -2.50 23.48 3.60
CA GLY A 134 -1.14 24.00 3.49
C GLY A 134 -0.09 23.29 4.34
N PRO A 135 1.11 23.87 4.50
CA PRO A 135 2.24 23.24 5.19
C PRO A 135 2.08 23.17 6.71
N CYS A 136 2.59 22.08 7.29
CA CYS A 136 2.64 21.80 8.72
C CYS A 136 3.93 21.02 9.05
N GLY A 137 5.04 21.73 9.22
CA GLY A 137 6.36 21.13 9.39
C GLY A 137 6.75 20.28 8.17
N LYS A 138 6.81 18.94 8.34
CA LYS A 138 7.10 17.97 7.26
C LYS A 138 5.86 17.39 6.56
N TYR A 139 4.67 17.93 6.84
CA TYR A 139 3.38 17.44 6.34
C TYR A 139 2.63 18.51 5.53
N ASN A 140 1.90 18.07 4.52
CA ASN A 140 0.70 18.76 4.05
C ASN A 140 -0.42 18.53 5.08
N ALA A 141 -1.17 19.56 5.40
CA ALA A 141 -2.27 19.50 6.36
C ALA A 141 -3.56 20.03 5.74
N LEU A 142 -4.62 19.23 5.81
CA LEU A 142 -5.98 19.59 5.45
C LEU A 142 -6.78 19.71 6.76
N VAL A 143 -7.25 20.93 7.05
CA VAL A 143 -8.04 21.25 8.25
C VAL A 143 -9.50 21.38 7.85
N ILE A 144 -10.34 20.53 8.43
CA ILE A 144 -11.78 20.43 8.11
C ILE A 144 -12.64 20.38 9.37
N GLU A 145 -13.94 20.58 9.20
CA GLU A 145 -14.93 20.45 10.27
C GLU A 145 -14.78 19.09 10.96
N LEU A 146 -14.62 19.10 12.29
CA LEU A 146 -14.68 17.87 13.08
C LEU A 146 -16.14 17.39 13.13
N LEU A 147 -16.37 16.14 12.75
CA LEU A 147 -17.68 15.49 12.77
C LEU A 147 -17.84 14.58 14.01
N GLY A 148 -19.01 13.92 14.11
CA GLY A 148 -19.31 12.88 15.07
C GLY A 148 -18.93 11.47 14.57
N PRO A 149 -19.55 10.41 15.13
CA PRO A 149 -19.32 9.03 14.70
C PRO A 149 -19.72 8.74 13.24
N SER A 150 -19.14 7.69 12.66
CA SER A 150 -19.52 7.15 11.35
C SER A 150 -20.79 6.29 11.42
N LEU A 151 -21.38 5.95 10.27
CA LEU A 151 -22.51 5.03 10.24
C LEU A 151 -22.12 3.62 10.71
N GLU A 152 -20.85 3.17 10.56
CA GLU A 152 -20.43 1.88 11.14
C GLU A 152 -20.36 1.95 12.67
N ASP A 153 -19.80 3.03 13.25
CA ASP A 153 -19.79 3.23 14.69
C ASP A 153 -21.23 3.20 15.25
N LEU A 154 -22.16 3.90 14.59
CA LEU A 154 -23.56 3.96 14.99
C LEU A 154 -24.27 2.61 14.79
N PHE A 155 -23.87 1.83 13.80
CA PHE A 155 -24.39 0.49 13.51
C PHE A 155 -23.95 -0.54 14.54
N ASP A 156 -22.67 -0.56 14.92
CA ASP A 156 -22.17 -1.38 16.03
C ASP A 156 -22.84 -1.01 17.36
N ASN A 157 -23.01 0.29 17.63
CA ASN A 157 -23.79 0.76 18.79
C ASN A 157 -25.28 0.35 18.72
N CYS A 158 -25.83 0.10 17.52
CA CYS A 158 -27.19 -0.39 17.30
C CYS A 158 -27.27 -1.91 17.19
N ASP A 159 -26.38 -2.65 17.86
CA ASP A 159 -26.35 -4.12 17.89
C ASP A 159 -26.22 -4.74 16.48
N ARG A 160 -25.63 -3.98 15.55
CA ARG A 160 -25.46 -4.30 14.13
C ARG A 160 -26.77 -4.58 13.40
N LYS A 161 -27.81 -3.81 13.70
CA LYS A 161 -29.04 -3.75 12.88
C LYS A 161 -29.73 -2.41 13.02
N PHE A 162 -30.10 -1.78 11.90
CA PHE A 162 -30.97 -0.60 11.91
C PHE A 162 -32.43 -0.96 11.62
N SER A 163 -33.34 -0.18 12.17
CA SER A 163 -34.77 -0.21 11.86
C SER A 163 -35.03 0.30 10.44
N LEU A 164 -36.15 -0.14 9.86
CA LEU A 164 -36.57 0.30 8.53
C LEU A 164 -36.67 1.83 8.43
N LYS A 165 -37.25 2.49 9.45
CA LYS A 165 -37.34 3.96 9.53
C LYS A 165 -35.95 4.61 9.47
N THR A 166 -35.01 4.13 10.27
CA THR A 166 -33.62 4.64 10.29
C THR A 166 -32.94 4.46 8.93
N VAL A 167 -33.07 3.29 8.28
CA VAL A 167 -32.47 3.06 6.95
C VAL A 167 -33.11 3.93 5.86
N LEU A 168 -34.42 4.17 5.89
CA LEU A 168 -35.09 5.05 4.93
C LEU A 168 -34.64 6.51 5.07
N MET A 169 -34.52 7.02 6.30
CA MET A 169 -33.98 8.36 6.56
C MET A 169 -32.50 8.50 6.14
N ILE A 170 -31.68 7.46 6.34
CA ILE A 170 -30.31 7.39 5.81
C ILE A 170 -30.33 7.43 4.27
N ALA A 171 -31.14 6.59 3.62
CA ALA A 171 -31.17 6.45 2.18
C ALA A 171 -31.56 7.77 1.48
N ILE A 172 -32.59 8.45 1.97
CA ILE A 172 -33.02 9.76 1.43
C ILE A 172 -31.90 10.80 1.52
N GLN A 173 -31.15 10.86 2.64
CA GLN A 173 -29.99 11.75 2.74
C GLN A 173 -28.87 11.33 1.79
N LEU A 174 -28.46 10.07 1.78
CA LEU A 174 -27.28 9.63 1.01
C LEU A 174 -27.49 9.70 -0.51
N ILE A 175 -28.71 9.45 -1.01
CA ILE A 175 -29.04 9.70 -2.43
C ILE A 175 -28.91 11.19 -2.76
N THR A 176 -29.33 12.07 -1.84
CA THR A 176 -29.20 13.54 -2.00
C THR A 176 -27.74 13.99 -1.97
N ARG A 177 -26.90 13.43 -1.09
CA ARG A 177 -25.45 13.71 -1.09
C ARG A 177 -24.79 13.20 -2.37
N MET A 178 -25.17 12.02 -2.86
CA MET A 178 -24.59 11.43 -4.07
C MET A 178 -25.00 12.18 -5.34
N GLU A 179 -26.27 12.58 -5.46
CA GLU A 179 -26.73 13.51 -6.51
C GLU A 179 -25.90 14.80 -6.50
N TYR A 180 -25.63 15.36 -5.32
CA TYR A 180 -24.81 16.57 -5.21
C TYR A 180 -23.39 16.35 -5.74
N VAL A 181 -22.70 15.28 -5.33
CA VAL A 181 -21.35 14.93 -5.83
C VAL A 181 -21.37 14.74 -7.35
N HIS A 182 -22.36 14.00 -7.87
CA HIS A 182 -22.52 13.75 -9.29
C HIS A 182 -22.86 15.03 -10.09
N SER A 183 -23.56 16.00 -9.49
CA SER A 183 -23.82 17.32 -10.09
C SER A 183 -22.57 18.21 -10.19
N LYS A 184 -21.49 17.87 -9.48
CA LYS A 184 -20.19 18.54 -9.53
C LYS A 184 -19.18 17.86 -10.46
N ASN A 185 -19.67 17.01 -11.38
CA ASN A 185 -18.88 16.22 -12.33
C ASN A 185 -17.95 15.17 -11.69
N LEU A 186 -18.18 14.81 -10.42
CA LEU A 186 -17.40 13.81 -9.68
C LEU A 186 -18.18 12.51 -9.52
N ILE A 187 -17.48 11.37 -9.54
CA ILE A 187 -17.92 10.10 -8.96
C ILE A 187 -17.09 9.84 -7.71
N TYR A 188 -17.69 9.20 -6.71
CA TYR A 188 -17.16 9.15 -5.35
C TYR A 188 -16.27 7.92 -5.11
N ARG A 189 -16.73 6.74 -5.55
CA ARG A 189 -15.99 5.47 -5.64
C ARG A 189 -15.54 4.82 -4.32
N ASP A 190 -15.85 5.39 -3.16
CA ASP A 190 -15.49 4.86 -1.83
C ASP A 190 -16.70 4.76 -0.89
N VAL A 191 -17.82 4.24 -1.40
CA VAL A 191 -19.07 4.06 -0.65
C VAL A 191 -18.93 2.94 0.39
N LYS A 192 -18.69 3.32 1.64
CA LYS A 192 -18.68 2.44 2.81
C LYS A 192 -19.18 3.17 4.08
N PRO A 193 -19.81 2.47 5.06
CA PRO A 193 -20.38 3.10 6.26
C PRO A 193 -19.43 4.01 7.05
N GLU A 194 -18.14 3.68 7.07
CA GLU A 194 -17.07 4.42 7.75
C GLU A 194 -16.84 5.82 7.19
N ASN A 195 -17.21 6.06 5.92
CA ASN A 195 -17.04 7.34 5.23
C ASN A 195 -18.28 8.27 5.33
N PHE A 196 -19.35 7.84 5.99
CA PHE A 196 -20.56 8.63 6.20
C PHE A 196 -20.67 8.98 7.69
N LEU A 197 -20.47 10.24 8.06
CA LEU A 197 -20.39 10.69 9.46
C LEU A 197 -21.54 11.64 9.82
N ILE A 198 -22.10 11.53 11.01
CA ILE A 198 -23.07 12.51 11.51
C ILE A 198 -22.37 13.79 11.97
N GLY A 199 -23.06 14.93 11.92
CA GLY A 199 -22.57 16.16 12.54
C GLY A 199 -22.50 16.07 14.08
N ARG A 200 -21.81 16.99 14.73
CA ARG A 200 -21.69 16.99 16.21
C ARG A 200 -22.92 17.60 16.88
N SER A 201 -23.26 17.09 18.07
CA SER A 201 -24.25 17.70 18.98
C SER A 201 -23.89 19.15 19.34
N SER A 202 -22.60 19.46 19.49
CA SER A 202 -22.10 20.81 19.77
C SER A 202 -22.41 21.83 18.67
N THR A 203 -22.53 21.39 17.42
CA THR A 203 -22.96 22.23 16.28
C THR A 203 -24.43 22.00 15.90
N ARG A 204 -25.17 21.22 16.70
CA ARG A 204 -26.56 20.77 16.48
C ARG A 204 -26.80 19.99 15.17
N LYS A 205 -25.76 19.70 14.38
CA LYS A 205 -25.79 18.98 13.09
C LYS A 205 -25.97 17.45 13.21
N GLN A 206 -26.29 16.91 14.39
CA GLN A 206 -26.34 15.45 14.65
C GLN A 206 -27.40 14.66 13.84
N HIS A 207 -28.29 15.36 13.15
CA HIS A 207 -29.27 14.80 12.22
C HIS A 207 -28.76 14.71 10.77
N LEU A 208 -27.66 15.41 10.45
CA LEU A 208 -27.10 15.51 9.10
C LEU A 208 -25.97 14.50 8.89
N ILE A 209 -26.11 13.67 7.88
CA ILE A 209 -25.07 12.73 7.43
C ILE A 209 -24.21 13.43 6.37
N HIS A 210 -22.89 13.41 6.56
CA HIS A 210 -21.88 14.02 5.72
C HIS A 210 -21.03 12.96 5.02
N ILE A 211 -20.55 13.26 3.80
CA ILE A 211 -19.57 12.44 3.08
C ILE A 211 -18.15 12.94 3.39
N ILE A 212 -17.22 12.02 3.69
CA ILE A 212 -15.79 12.32 3.85
C ILE A 212 -14.90 11.53 2.88
N ASP A 213 -13.59 11.74 2.97
CA ASP A 213 -12.52 11.03 2.25
C ASP A 213 -12.67 10.93 0.72
N PHE A 214 -12.62 12.09 0.05
CA PHE A 214 -12.62 12.18 -1.41
C PHE A 214 -11.27 11.79 -2.05
N GLY A 215 -10.38 11.08 -1.34
CA GLY A 215 -9.07 10.64 -1.86
C GLY A 215 -9.18 9.71 -3.08
N LEU A 216 -10.24 8.90 -3.15
CA LEU A 216 -10.52 8.01 -4.29
C LEU A 216 -11.49 8.61 -5.33
N ALA A 217 -12.02 9.82 -5.13
CA ALA A 217 -12.96 10.43 -6.06
C ALA A 217 -12.31 10.73 -7.43
N LYS A 218 -13.14 10.81 -8.48
CA LYS A 218 -12.67 11.00 -9.87
C LYS A 218 -13.64 11.89 -10.66
N GLU A 219 -13.11 12.73 -11.53
CA GLU A 219 -13.90 13.49 -12.51
C GLU A 219 -14.41 12.54 -13.61
N TYR A 220 -15.74 12.45 -13.77
CA TYR A 220 -16.40 11.61 -14.81
C TYR A 220 -16.81 12.41 -16.04
N ILE A 221 -16.93 13.74 -15.91
CA ILE A 221 -16.90 14.67 -17.04
C ILE A 221 -15.50 15.27 -17.09
N ASP A 222 -14.86 15.19 -18.24
CA ASP A 222 -13.58 15.83 -18.55
C ASP A 222 -13.74 17.37 -18.50
N PRO A 223 -12.99 18.10 -17.67
CA PRO A 223 -13.24 19.52 -17.40
C PRO A 223 -12.85 20.44 -18.56
N ASP A 224 -11.96 20.01 -19.45
CA ASP A 224 -11.46 20.82 -20.58
C ASP A 224 -12.36 20.68 -21.82
N THR A 225 -12.96 19.50 -22.02
CA THR A 225 -13.83 19.19 -23.17
C THR A 225 -15.32 19.16 -22.85
N GLY A 226 -15.71 19.11 -21.57
CA GLY A 226 -17.10 18.98 -21.13
C GLY A 226 -17.75 17.63 -21.46
N ARG A 227 -16.97 16.62 -21.86
CA ARG A 227 -17.47 15.31 -22.29
C ARG A 227 -17.35 14.26 -21.20
N HIS A 228 -18.27 13.29 -21.18
CA HIS A 228 -18.15 12.13 -20.31
C HIS A 228 -16.88 11.34 -20.67
N ILE A 229 -16.16 10.84 -19.66
CA ILE A 229 -15.00 9.96 -19.87
C ILE A 229 -15.44 8.74 -20.70
N PRO A 230 -14.64 8.29 -21.69
CA PRO A 230 -15.03 7.17 -22.54
C PRO A 230 -15.06 5.86 -21.75
N PHE A 231 -16.08 5.04 -21.98
CA PHE A 231 -16.12 3.66 -21.47
C PHE A 231 -14.90 2.87 -21.98
N ARG A 232 -14.28 2.10 -21.10
CA ARG A 232 -13.08 1.30 -21.42
C ARG A 232 -13.19 -0.06 -20.75
N GLU A 233 -13.40 -1.07 -21.58
CA GLU A 233 -13.65 -2.46 -21.16
C GLU A 233 -12.36 -3.31 -21.06
N HIS A 234 -11.21 -2.75 -21.47
CA HIS A 234 -9.93 -3.48 -21.58
C HIS A 234 -8.87 -2.93 -20.62
N LYS A 235 -9.26 -2.75 -19.35
CA LYS A 235 -8.37 -2.57 -18.20
C LYS A 235 -8.86 -3.46 -17.06
N SER A 236 -7.97 -3.81 -16.13
CA SER A 236 -8.27 -4.74 -15.02
C SER A 236 -9.32 -4.23 -14.02
N LEU A 237 -9.66 -2.94 -14.11
CA LEU A 237 -10.87 -2.35 -13.55
C LEU A 237 -11.74 -1.87 -14.72
N THR A 238 -13.01 -2.26 -14.74
CA THR A 238 -14.02 -1.53 -15.52
C THR A 238 -14.06 -0.08 -15.03
N GLU A 239 -14.05 0.89 -15.95
CA GLU A 239 -14.27 2.29 -15.58
C GLU A 239 -15.60 2.39 -14.81
N GLN A 240 -15.56 2.92 -13.59
CA GLN A 240 -16.74 3.12 -12.74
C GLN A 240 -17.50 4.39 -13.15
N SER A 241 -18.78 4.42 -12.82
CA SER A 241 -19.73 5.46 -13.18
C SER A 241 -20.71 5.74 -12.04
N ARG A 242 -21.64 6.68 -12.28
CA ARG A 242 -22.66 7.11 -11.32
C ARG A 242 -23.60 5.99 -10.83
N ARG A 243 -23.77 4.92 -11.62
CA ARG A 243 -24.56 3.76 -11.21
C ARG A 243 -23.85 2.91 -10.16
N ASP A 244 -22.52 2.82 -10.22
CA ASP A 244 -21.72 1.97 -9.36
C ASP A 244 -21.71 2.50 -7.91
N ASP A 245 -21.62 3.83 -7.75
CA ASP A 245 -21.80 4.54 -6.47
C ASP A 245 -23.20 4.33 -5.87
N LEU A 246 -24.25 4.37 -6.70
CA LEU A 246 -25.63 4.12 -6.26
C LEU A 246 -25.88 2.63 -5.93
N GLU A 247 -25.30 1.70 -6.68
CA GLU A 247 -25.44 0.26 -6.39
C GLU A 247 -24.70 -0.10 -5.09
N ALA A 248 -23.57 0.53 -4.81
CA ALA A 248 -22.90 0.41 -3.52
C ALA A 248 -23.76 0.96 -2.36
N LEU A 249 -24.46 2.09 -2.55
CA LEU A 249 -25.44 2.58 -1.56
C LEU A 249 -26.58 1.57 -1.34
N GLY A 250 -27.14 0.99 -2.41
CA GLY A 250 -28.17 -0.05 -2.31
C GLY A 250 -27.70 -1.28 -1.52
N HIS A 251 -26.48 -1.75 -1.76
CA HIS A 251 -25.85 -2.80 -0.97
C HIS A 251 -25.65 -2.41 0.50
N MET A 252 -25.32 -1.15 0.78
CA MET A 252 -25.15 -0.63 2.15
C MET A 252 -26.49 -0.51 2.91
N PHE A 253 -27.58 -0.12 2.24
CA PHE A 253 -28.93 -0.15 2.84
C PHE A 253 -29.33 -1.58 3.23
N MET A 254 -29.05 -2.54 2.35
CA MET A 254 -29.33 -3.95 2.60
C MET A 254 -28.46 -4.54 3.72
N TYR A 255 -27.21 -4.08 3.87
CA TYR A 255 -26.34 -4.41 5.00
C TYR A 255 -26.95 -3.94 6.33
N PHE A 256 -27.39 -2.67 6.40
CA PHE A 256 -27.98 -2.11 7.61
C PHE A 256 -29.30 -2.80 8.04
N LEU A 257 -30.15 -3.19 7.09
CA LEU A 257 -31.40 -3.92 7.37
C LEU A 257 -31.17 -5.37 7.82
N ARG A 258 -30.10 -6.02 7.33
CA ARG A 258 -29.85 -7.46 7.53
C ARG A 258 -28.85 -7.79 8.63
N GLY A 259 -27.97 -6.86 9.00
CA GLY A 259 -26.82 -7.10 9.89
C GLY A 259 -25.60 -7.69 9.18
N SER A 260 -25.83 -8.43 8.10
CA SER A 260 -24.78 -8.91 7.19
C SER A 260 -25.30 -9.15 5.76
N LEU A 261 -24.38 -9.09 4.80
CA LEU A 261 -24.59 -9.40 3.40
C LEU A 261 -24.16 -10.85 3.09
N PRO A 262 -24.77 -11.54 2.09
CA PRO A 262 -24.49 -12.95 1.79
C PRO A 262 -23.01 -13.29 1.48
N TRP A 263 -22.24 -12.30 1.02
CA TRP A 263 -20.81 -12.44 0.72
C TRP A 263 -19.88 -12.07 1.88
N GLN A 264 -20.39 -11.64 3.05
CA GLN A 264 -19.55 -11.41 4.23
C GLN A 264 -19.21 -12.75 4.92
N GLY A 265 -18.03 -12.82 5.53
CA GLY A 265 -17.59 -14.02 6.28
C GLY A 265 -17.17 -15.23 5.42
N LEU A 266 -17.27 -15.16 4.08
CA LEU A 266 -16.88 -16.25 3.18
C LEU A 266 -15.45 -16.73 3.43
N LYS A 267 -15.28 -18.06 3.45
CA LYS A 267 -14.01 -18.76 3.64
C LYS A 267 -13.37 -19.15 2.30
N ALA A 268 -12.07 -18.94 2.24
CA ALA A 268 -11.17 -19.20 1.11
C ALA A 268 -9.78 -19.46 1.67
N GLU A 269 -8.94 -20.18 0.93
CA GLU A 269 -7.55 -20.45 1.30
C GLU A 269 -6.62 -19.29 0.96
N THR A 270 -6.99 -18.48 -0.05
CA THR A 270 -6.26 -17.25 -0.41
C THR A 270 -7.15 -16.01 -0.42
N LEU A 271 -6.55 -14.83 -0.22
CA LEU A 271 -7.26 -13.56 -0.27
C LEU A 271 -7.87 -13.29 -1.66
N LYS A 272 -7.16 -13.66 -2.74
CA LYS A 272 -7.67 -13.55 -4.12
C LYS A 272 -8.89 -14.44 -4.34
N GLU A 273 -8.83 -15.70 -3.92
CA GLU A 273 -9.97 -16.61 -3.98
C GLU A 273 -11.13 -16.11 -3.11
N ARG A 274 -10.85 -15.42 -1.99
CA ARG A 274 -11.87 -14.77 -1.16
C ARG A 274 -12.57 -13.63 -1.89
N TYR A 275 -11.82 -12.71 -2.51
CA TYR A 275 -12.40 -11.61 -3.28
C TYR A 275 -13.13 -12.12 -4.54
N GLN A 276 -12.60 -13.15 -5.20
CA GLN A 276 -13.29 -13.81 -6.30
C GLN A 276 -14.60 -14.46 -5.81
N LYS A 277 -14.60 -15.23 -4.73
CA LYS A 277 -15.83 -15.76 -4.10
C LYS A 277 -16.80 -14.66 -3.68
N ILE A 278 -16.33 -13.50 -3.20
CA ILE A 278 -17.17 -12.34 -2.87
C ILE A 278 -17.81 -11.77 -4.15
N GLY A 279 -17.04 -11.56 -5.22
CA GLY A 279 -17.53 -11.07 -6.51
C GLY A 279 -18.49 -12.05 -7.19
N ASP A 280 -18.18 -13.34 -7.16
CA ASP A 280 -19.01 -14.42 -7.68
C ASP A 280 -20.31 -14.54 -6.88
N THR A 281 -20.25 -14.45 -5.55
CA THR A 281 -21.45 -14.44 -4.69
C THR A 281 -22.27 -13.16 -4.90
N LYS A 282 -21.66 -11.98 -5.08
CA LYS A 282 -22.37 -10.74 -5.46
C LYS A 282 -23.10 -10.88 -6.80
N ARG A 283 -22.47 -11.48 -7.81
CA ARG A 283 -23.07 -11.72 -9.14
C ARG A 283 -24.15 -12.79 -9.12
N ALA A 284 -23.97 -13.87 -8.34
CA ALA A 284 -24.93 -14.97 -8.23
C ALA A 284 -26.11 -14.66 -7.29
N THR A 285 -25.98 -13.73 -6.35
CA THR A 285 -27.08 -13.33 -5.46
C THR A 285 -28.08 -12.48 -6.25
N HIS A 286 -29.22 -13.09 -6.63
CA HIS A 286 -30.30 -12.36 -7.28
C HIS A 286 -30.86 -11.26 -6.35
N ILE A 287 -31.27 -10.12 -6.92
CA ILE A 287 -31.71 -8.95 -6.14
C ILE A 287 -32.87 -9.30 -5.20
N ASP A 288 -33.81 -10.13 -5.64
CA ASP A 288 -34.96 -10.56 -4.84
C ASP A 288 -34.58 -11.49 -3.67
N VAL A 289 -33.46 -12.21 -3.77
CA VAL A 289 -32.90 -13.01 -2.66
C VAL A 289 -32.17 -12.11 -1.66
N LEU A 290 -31.45 -11.09 -2.14
CA LEU A 290 -30.84 -10.08 -1.28
C LEU A 290 -31.91 -9.28 -0.52
N CYS A 291 -32.97 -8.85 -1.20
CA CYS A 291 -34.08 -8.06 -0.66
C CYS A 291 -35.14 -8.90 0.06
N GLN A 292 -34.94 -10.22 0.21
CA GLN A 292 -35.91 -11.10 0.84
C GLN A 292 -36.32 -10.61 2.23
N SER A 293 -37.64 -10.59 2.48
CA SER A 293 -38.27 -10.09 3.70
C SER A 293 -38.06 -8.60 4.00
N GLN A 294 -37.60 -7.80 3.02
CA GLN A 294 -37.61 -6.33 3.05
C GLN A 294 -38.70 -5.78 2.12
N PRO A 295 -39.07 -4.49 2.22
CA PRO A 295 -40.00 -3.86 1.28
C PRO A 295 -39.52 -3.91 -0.18
N GLU A 296 -40.45 -3.98 -1.12
CA GLU A 296 -40.17 -4.15 -2.55
C GLU A 296 -39.36 -2.99 -3.15
N GLU A 297 -39.44 -1.82 -2.51
CA GLU A 297 -38.78 -0.57 -2.92
C GLU A 297 -37.25 -0.68 -2.93
N PHE A 298 -36.67 -1.54 -2.07
CA PHE A 298 -35.23 -1.84 -2.11
C PHE A 298 -34.87 -2.70 -3.33
N ALA A 299 -35.74 -3.63 -3.74
CA ALA A 299 -35.56 -4.39 -4.96
C ALA A 299 -35.77 -3.51 -6.21
N LYS A 300 -36.77 -2.61 -6.20
CA LYS A 300 -37.00 -1.59 -7.26
C LYS A 300 -35.79 -0.65 -7.40
N TYR A 301 -35.22 -0.19 -6.28
CA TYR A 301 -33.99 0.63 -6.26
C TYR A 301 -32.83 -0.11 -6.93
N LEU A 302 -32.49 -1.32 -6.46
CA LEU A 302 -31.36 -2.08 -7.00
C LEU A 302 -31.57 -2.50 -8.46
N LYS A 303 -32.79 -2.89 -8.86
CA LYS A 303 -33.14 -3.23 -10.25
C LYS A 303 -33.03 -2.02 -11.18
N TYR A 304 -33.49 -0.84 -10.75
CA TYR A 304 -33.30 0.39 -11.52
C TYR A 304 -31.82 0.72 -11.70
N VAL A 305 -31.06 0.79 -10.60
CA VAL A 305 -29.66 1.24 -10.65
C VAL A 305 -28.77 0.27 -11.45
N ARG A 306 -28.96 -1.04 -11.31
CA ARG A 306 -28.18 -2.05 -12.07
C ARG A 306 -28.46 -2.02 -13.57
N ASN A 307 -29.63 -1.51 -13.98
CA ASN A 307 -30.02 -1.39 -15.38
C ASN A 307 -29.58 -0.06 -16.04
N LEU A 308 -28.96 0.86 -15.29
CA LEU A 308 -28.47 2.12 -15.84
C LEU A 308 -27.28 1.92 -16.78
N ASP A 309 -27.26 2.63 -17.90
CA ASP A 309 -26.08 2.65 -18.78
C ASP A 309 -24.91 3.44 -18.17
N PHE A 310 -23.68 3.13 -18.58
CA PHE A 310 -22.45 3.76 -18.06
C PHE A 310 -22.44 5.29 -18.19
N PHE A 311 -23.07 5.82 -19.25
CA PHE A 311 -23.20 7.25 -19.51
C PHE A 311 -24.49 7.86 -18.95
N GLU A 312 -25.44 7.05 -18.47
CA GLU A 312 -26.79 7.50 -18.10
C GLU A 312 -26.75 8.39 -16.85
N THR A 313 -27.64 9.38 -16.79
CA THR A 313 -27.84 10.22 -15.61
C THR A 313 -28.97 9.61 -14.76
N PRO A 314 -28.67 9.08 -13.55
CA PRO A 314 -29.70 8.48 -12.70
C PRO A 314 -30.83 9.45 -12.35
N ASN A 315 -32.07 8.96 -12.28
CA ASN A 315 -33.20 9.71 -11.75
C ASN A 315 -33.21 9.63 -10.21
N TYR A 316 -32.41 10.49 -9.56
CA TYR A 316 -32.29 10.51 -8.09
C TYR A 316 -33.60 10.84 -7.38
N GLU A 317 -34.50 11.62 -8.00
CA GLU A 317 -35.79 11.93 -7.38
C GLU A 317 -36.74 10.73 -7.41
N TYR A 318 -36.74 9.91 -8.47
CA TYR A 318 -37.41 8.61 -8.44
C TYR A 318 -36.85 7.71 -7.33
N LEU A 319 -35.51 7.64 -7.19
CA LEU A 319 -34.86 6.84 -6.16
C LEU A 319 -35.16 7.33 -4.73
N ARG A 320 -35.27 8.64 -4.52
CA ARG A 320 -35.79 9.21 -3.26
C ARG A 320 -37.27 8.91 -3.07
N LYS A 321 -38.08 9.05 -4.12
CA LYS A 321 -39.54 8.86 -4.08
C LYS A 321 -39.91 7.44 -3.65
N LEU A 322 -39.20 6.41 -4.13
CA LEU A 322 -39.35 5.03 -3.64
C LEU A 322 -39.30 4.94 -2.09
N PHE A 323 -38.37 5.65 -1.46
CA PHE A 323 -38.19 5.62 -0.01
C PHE A 323 -39.07 6.63 0.75
N LYS A 324 -39.46 7.76 0.12
CA LYS A 324 -40.46 8.70 0.66
C LYS A 324 -41.85 8.04 0.72
N ASP A 325 -42.32 7.50 -0.40
CA ASP A 325 -43.63 6.86 -0.51
C ASP A 325 -43.75 5.67 0.46
N LEU A 326 -42.65 4.95 0.71
CA LEU A 326 -42.58 3.88 1.71
C LEU A 326 -42.53 4.38 3.16
N MET A 327 -41.95 5.55 3.46
CA MET A 327 -42.08 6.19 4.77
C MET A 327 -43.56 6.53 5.04
N ASP A 328 -44.21 7.18 4.07
CA ASP A 328 -45.62 7.58 4.15
C ASP A 328 -46.54 6.36 4.30
N ALA A 329 -46.36 5.32 3.47
CA ALA A 329 -47.12 4.06 3.55
C ALA A 329 -46.88 3.27 4.86
N ARG A 330 -45.85 3.60 5.64
CA ARG A 330 -45.58 3.03 6.97
C ARG A 330 -45.97 3.98 8.11
N ASN A 331 -46.53 5.15 7.82
CA ASN A 331 -46.78 6.25 8.76
C ASN A 331 -45.52 6.68 9.52
N TYR A 332 -44.36 6.62 8.87
CA TYR A 332 -43.08 7.06 9.43
C TYR A 332 -42.82 8.54 9.12
N VAL A 333 -42.69 9.35 10.16
CA VAL A 333 -42.27 10.76 10.02
C VAL A 333 -40.76 10.83 9.82
N CYS A 334 -40.30 11.69 8.91
CA CYS A 334 -38.88 12.06 8.78
C CYS A 334 -38.51 13.09 9.87
N ASP A 335 -38.47 12.63 11.12
CA ASP A 335 -38.20 13.42 12.32
C ASP A 335 -36.72 13.45 12.74
N TYR A 336 -35.85 12.75 12.00
CA TYR A 336 -34.45 12.50 12.32
C TYR A 336 -34.20 11.80 13.68
N ASN A 337 -35.23 11.14 14.25
CA ASN A 337 -35.09 10.28 15.41
C ASN A 337 -34.64 8.88 14.97
N PHE A 338 -33.33 8.75 14.74
CA PHE A 338 -32.64 7.51 14.40
C PHE A 338 -32.41 6.61 15.62
N ASP A 339 -32.23 5.30 15.41
CA ASP A 339 -32.11 4.29 16.48
C ASP A 339 -31.00 4.59 17.51
N TRP A 340 -29.91 5.25 17.07
CA TRP A 340 -28.79 5.62 17.94
C TRP A 340 -29.09 6.80 18.89
N VAL A 341 -30.11 7.63 18.61
CA VAL A 341 -30.40 8.84 19.39
C VAL A 341 -30.71 8.49 20.85
N GLU A 342 -31.58 7.51 21.09
CA GLU A 342 -31.87 7.02 22.44
C GLU A 342 -30.64 6.44 23.15
N LYS A 343 -29.82 5.67 22.42
CA LYS A 343 -28.62 5.02 22.98
C LYS A 343 -27.55 6.05 23.35
N MET A 344 -27.35 7.09 22.54
CA MET A 344 -26.44 8.19 22.84
C MET A 344 -26.90 9.01 24.06
N GLN A 345 -28.20 9.26 24.23
CA GLN A 345 -28.74 9.91 25.43
C GLN A 345 -28.52 9.08 26.71
N LYS A 346 -28.70 7.75 26.62
CA LYS A 346 -28.44 6.80 27.72
C LYS A 346 -26.95 6.73 28.09
N LEU A 347 -26.04 6.97 27.13
CA LEU A 347 -24.60 7.09 27.35
C LEU A 347 -24.22 8.41 28.02
N THR A 348 -24.71 9.56 27.53
CA THR A 348 -24.37 10.87 28.11
C THR A 348 -24.84 11.00 29.55
N ASN A 349 -26.07 10.57 29.86
CA ASN A 349 -26.64 10.68 31.21
C ASN A 349 -25.89 9.85 32.28
N LYS A 350 -25.20 8.77 31.89
CA LYS A 350 -24.35 7.98 32.82
C LYS A 350 -23.05 8.70 33.22
N THR A 351 -22.67 9.78 32.54
CA THR A 351 -21.47 10.56 32.87
C THR A 351 -21.72 11.62 33.96
N SER A 352 -23.00 11.98 34.20
CA SER A 352 -23.38 13.14 35.01
C SER A 352 -23.52 12.87 36.51
N THR A 353 -23.57 11.60 36.93
CA THR A 353 -23.93 11.19 38.31
C THR A 353 -22.76 10.76 39.18
N SER A 354 -21.52 11.20 38.86
CA SER A 354 -20.33 10.85 39.66
C SER A 354 -19.27 11.95 39.74
N ASN A 355 -19.54 12.99 40.54
CA ASN A 355 -18.57 13.50 41.52
C ASN A 355 -19.17 14.48 42.55
N ALA A 356 -18.79 14.27 43.82
CA ALA A 356 -18.74 15.21 44.94
C ALA A 356 -19.92 16.19 45.18
N GLN A 357 -20.80 15.83 46.12
CA GLN A 357 -21.27 16.81 47.11
C GLN A 357 -20.17 17.03 48.16
N TYR A 358 -19.92 18.29 48.53
CA TYR A 358 -19.37 18.67 49.84
C TYR A 358 -20.29 19.75 50.42
N PRO A 359 -20.46 19.85 51.76
CA PRO A 359 -21.57 20.57 52.36
C PRO A 359 -21.29 22.07 52.52
N THR A 360 -22.21 22.91 52.02
CA THR A 360 -22.26 24.34 52.35
C THR A 360 -23.14 24.54 53.58
N SER A 361 -22.64 25.23 54.60
CA SER A 361 -23.40 25.60 55.80
C SER A 361 -24.44 26.68 55.51
N THR A 362 -25.65 26.51 56.04
CA THR A 362 -26.74 27.48 55.92
C THR A 362 -26.88 28.39 57.14
N GLN A 363 -26.97 29.69 56.89
CA GLN A 363 -27.57 30.72 57.76
C GLN A 363 -28.36 31.69 56.85
N PRO A 364 -29.39 32.38 57.36
CA PRO A 364 -30.73 32.15 56.81
C PRO A 364 -31.32 33.31 56.00
N GLU A 365 -32.21 32.98 55.08
CA GLU A 365 -33.22 33.90 54.56
C GLU A 365 -34.48 33.89 55.45
N THR A 366 -35.15 35.04 55.55
CA THR A 366 -36.30 35.25 56.43
C THR A 366 -37.58 35.53 55.65
N SER A 367 -38.70 34.98 56.15
CA SER A 367 -40.07 35.10 55.60
C SER A 367 -40.30 34.43 54.22
N SER A 368 -41.50 33.93 53.90
CA SER A 368 -42.80 34.01 54.59
C SER A 368 -43.51 32.64 54.70
N SER A 369 -44.39 32.53 55.70
CA SER A 369 -45.26 31.37 55.97
C SER A 369 -46.74 31.80 55.75
N PRO A 370 -47.79 30.98 56.00
CA PRO A 370 -47.86 29.52 56.22
C PRO A 370 -48.99 28.80 55.44
N ALA A 371 -48.97 27.46 55.35
CA ALA A 371 -50.14 26.56 55.55
C ALA A 371 -49.82 25.07 55.21
N VAL A 372 -50.50 24.04 55.77
CA VAL A 372 -50.78 23.70 57.18
C VAL A 372 -51.29 22.24 57.27
N ARG A 373 -50.68 21.40 58.14
CA ARG A 373 -51.15 20.03 58.57
C ARG A 373 -51.28 18.99 57.41
N GLN A 374 -51.41 17.67 57.61
CA GLN A 374 -51.08 16.69 58.67
C GLN A 374 -50.83 15.34 57.94
N ILE A 375 -50.10 14.35 58.46
CA ILE A 375 -50.56 13.24 59.35
C ILE A 375 -49.30 12.43 59.76
N ASN A 376 -49.33 11.71 60.89
CA ASN A 376 -48.19 10.95 61.44
C ASN A 376 -48.36 9.41 61.32
N LYS A 377 -47.24 8.68 61.57
CA LYS A 377 -47.16 7.39 62.32
C LYS A 377 -47.56 6.12 61.52
N LEU A 378 -46.93 4.93 61.61
CA LEU A 378 -46.35 4.15 62.73
C LEU A 378 -45.32 3.07 62.26
N ILE A 379 -44.46 2.57 63.20
CA ILE A 379 -43.99 1.15 63.38
C ILE A 379 -43.16 0.47 62.24
N SER A 380 -42.08 -0.30 62.46
CA SER A 380 -41.21 -0.57 63.63
C SER A 380 -39.83 -1.15 63.20
N SER A 381 -38.86 -1.15 64.13
CA SER A 381 -37.55 -1.82 64.09
C SER A 381 -37.63 -3.26 64.71
N PRO A 382 -36.54 -4.02 65.01
CA PRO A 382 -35.08 -3.81 64.86
C PRO A 382 -34.36 -5.08 64.26
N ASP A 383 -33.08 -5.47 64.43
CA ASP A 383 -31.80 -4.93 65.00
C ASP A 383 -30.57 -5.71 64.40
N GLU A 384 -29.36 -5.52 64.97
CA GLU A 384 -28.20 -6.47 65.03
C GLU A 384 -27.37 -6.79 63.74
N ASP A 385 -26.02 -6.92 63.73
CA ASP A 385 -24.99 -6.75 64.79
C ASP A 385 -23.53 -6.52 64.24
N THR A 386 -22.57 -6.16 65.14
CA THR A 386 -21.07 -6.33 65.15
C THR A 386 -20.18 -5.96 63.91
N THR A 387 -19.26 -4.97 63.98
CA THR A 387 -17.79 -4.95 64.37
C THR A 387 -16.84 -5.82 63.50
N ASP A 388 -15.55 -5.54 63.24
CA ASP A 388 -14.51 -4.56 63.69
C ASP A 388 -13.83 -3.86 62.47
N ARG A 389 -13.01 -2.80 62.50
CA ARG A 389 -12.19 -2.04 63.49
C ARG A 389 -10.71 -2.43 63.68
N ALA A 390 -9.84 -1.79 62.87
CA ALA A 390 -8.47 -1.35 63.22
C ALA A 390 -8.08 -0.22 62.22
N ASP A 391 -7.84 1.04 62.60
CA ASP A 391 -6.70 1.62 63.36
C ASP A 391 -5.35 1.47 62.62
N ARG A 392 -4.75 2.54 62.03
CA ARG A 392 -3.83 3.58 62.62
C ARG A 392 -2.47 3.50 61.87
N GLU A 393 -1.57 4.50 61.78
CA GLU A 393 -1.56 5.91 62.19
C GLU A 393 -0.51 6.73 61.40
N HIS A 394 -0.63 8.07 61.42
CA HIS A 394 0.41 9.13 61.47
C HIS A 394 1.66 9.16 60.55
N ALA A 395 2.26 10.32 60.22
CA ALA A 395 1.80 11.74 60.22
C ALA A 395 2.86 12.66 59.54
N HIS A 396 2.47 13.93 59.29
CA HIS A 396 3.34 15.13 59.29
C HIS A 396 4.40 15.28 58.15
N ILE A 397 4.89 16.48 57.73
CA ILE A 397 4.67 17.86 58.21
C ILE A 397 4.93 18.96 57.15
N ILE A 398 4.37 20.18 57.38
CA ILE A 398 4.71 21.52 56.82
C ILE A 398 4.41 21.84 55.34
N THR A 399 4.16 23.14 55.11
CA THR A 399 3.62 23.81 53.90
C THR A 399 4.42 25.08 53.55
N SER A 400 4.30 25.58 52.30
CA SER A 400 4.49 27.02 52.00
C SER A 400 3.84 27.44 50.66
N SER A 401 2.92 28.42 50.76
CA SER A 401 2.50 29.44 49.75
C SER A 401 2.58 29.16 48.23
N SER A 402 1.40 28.99 47.61
CA SER A 402 0.72 29.93 46.67
C SER A 402 1.52 30.78 45.66
N PRO A 403 0.98 31.09 44.44
CA PRO A 403 -0.45 31.40 44.23
C PRO A 403 -1.11 31.00 42.88
N ALA A 404 -2.40 31.32 42.81
CA ALA A 404 -3.23 31.63 41.63
C ALA A 404 -3.72 30.49 40.70
N ASN A 405 -5.05 30.29 40.76
CA ASN A 405 -5.88 29.40 39.97
C ASN A 405 -5.66 29.44 38.45
N VAL A 406 -5.80 28.27 37.82
CA VAL A 406 -6.23 28.11 36.41
C VAL A 406 -7.47 27.23 36.42
N ASP A 407 -8.55 27.65 35.75
CA ASP A 407 -9.82 26.92 35.77
C ASP A 407 -9.74 25.57 35.05
N VAL A 408 -9.90 24.49 35.81
CA VAL A 408 -9.89 23.11 35.30
C VAL A 408 -11.30 22.70 34.88
N ILE A 409 -11.70 23.04 33.66
CA ILE A 409 -13.01 22.69 33.11
C ILE A 409 -13.05 21.22 32.64
N SER A 410 -13.50 20.35 33.55
CA SER A 410 -14.17 19.05 33.38
C SER A 410 -13.85 18.17 32.14
N ASP A 411 -13.34 16.97 32.38
CA ASP A 411 -13.22 15.87 31.40
C ASP A 411 -14.56 15.48 30.75
N THR A 412 -14.82 15.98 29.53
CA THR A 412 -15.78 15.33 28.63
C THR A 412 -15.11 14.09 28.03
N LYS A 413 -15.35 12.93 28.66
CA LYS A 413 -14.70 11.65 28.31
C LYS A 413 -15.03 11.22 26.88
N CYS A 414 -14.09 11.45 25.97
CA CYS A 414 -14.03 10.79 24.66
C CYS A 414 -13.91 9.28 24.89
N CYS A 415 -14.93 8.50 24.51
CA CYS A 415 -15.10 7.09 24.86
C CYS A 415 -14.13 6.15 24.12
N CYS A 416 -12.83 6.21 24.47
CA CYS A 416 -11.78 5.36 23.92
C CYS A 416 -10.99 4.58 24.99
N PHE A 417 -11.51 4.47 26.22
CA PHE A 417 -10.94 3.65 27.28
C PHE A 417 -12.00 3.11 28.25
N PHE A 418 -12.00 1.79 28.47
CA PHE A 418 -12.42 1.17 29.72
C PHE A 418 -11.21 0.45 30.30
N ASN A 419 -10.94 0.66 31.59
CA ASN A 419 -9.68 0.22 32.20
C ASN A 419 -9.80 -1.21 32.77
N ARG A 420 -8.75 -2.03 32.61
CA ARG A 420 -8.73 -3.43 33.08
C ARG A 420 -8.72 -3.50 34.61
N ARG A 421 -9.58 -4.33 35.21
CA ARG A 421 -9.33 -4.91 36.54
C ARG A 421 -9.61 -6.43 36.56
N THR A 422 -8.61 -7.16 37.04
CA THR A 422 -8.61 -8.51 37.65
C THR A 422 -9.48 -9.65 37.07
N ARG A 423 -8.74 -10.67 36.60
CA ARG A 423 -9.12 -12.06 36.26
C ARG A 423 -10.39 -12.64 36.92
N GLN A 424 -11.25 -13.22 36.09
CA GLN A 424 -11.75 -14.59 36.27
C GLN A 424 -11.63 -15.34 34.93
N GLN A 425 -11.58 -16.68 34.96
CA GLN A 425 -11.26 -17.50 33.77
C GLN A 425 -12.49 -17.71 32.87
N PHE A 426 -12.50 -17.07 31.70
CA PHE A 426 -13.29 -17.51 30.55
C PHE A 426 -12.40 -17.66 29.32
N LYS A 427 -12.61 -18.74 28.56
CA LYS A 427 -11.80 -19.08 27.37
C LYS A 427 -12.06 -18.07 26.25
N THR A 428 -11.13 -17.15 26.01
CA THR A 428 -11.21 -16.20 24.90
C THR A 428 -11.13 -16.91 23.57
N SER A 429 -12.21 -16.88 22.78
CA SER A 429 -12.20 -17.37 21.39
C SER A 429 -11.36 -16.47 20.48
N ASN A 430 -10.85 -17.01 19.37
CA ASN A 430 -9.82 -16.39 18.51
C ASN A 430 -10.28 -15.11 17.75
N THR A 431 -11.51 -14.64 17.93
CA THR A 431 -12.13 -13.58 17.12
C THR A 431 -11.55 -12.18 17.32
N ALA A 432 -11.07 -11.82 18.52
CA ALA A 432 -10.53 -10.48 18.78
C ALA A 432 -9.16 -10.23 18.09
N LEU A 433 -8.28 -11.23 18.12
CA LEU A 433 -7.02 -11.23 17.36
C LEU A 433 -7.30 -11.31 15.85
N LEU A 434 -8.36 -12.04 15.45
CA LEU A 434 -8.82 -12.04 14.06
C LEU A 434 -9.31 -10.66 13.62
N LEU A 435 -9.99 -9.87 14.45
CA LEU A 435 -10.49 -8.54 14.07
C LEU A 435 -9.36 -7.53 13.80
N ILE A 436 -8.29 -7.54 14.60
CA ILE A 436 -7.13 -6.67 14.36
C ILE A 436 -6.37 -7.11 13.11
N ARG A 437 -6.28 -8.43 12.85
CA ARG A 437 -5.80 -8.96 11.56
C ARG A 437 -6.74 -8.62 10.39
N ILE A 438 -8.05 -8.54 10.61
CA ILE A 438 -9.04 -8.15 9.60
C ILE A 438 -8.90 -6.67 9.23
N ILE A 439 -8.67 -5.76 10.19
CA ILE A 439 -8.37 -4.36 9.87
C ILE A 439 -7.09 -4.26 9.03
N TYR A 440 -6.05 -5.02 9.37
CA TYR A 440 -4.83 -5.14 8.55
C TYR A 440 -4.96 -5.98 7.26
N LEU A 441 -6.14 -6.51 6.95
CA LEU A 441 -6.46 -7.20 5.69
C LEU A 441 -7.65 -6.55 4.93
N ILE A 442 -8.24 -5.49 5.50
CA ILE A 442 -9.17 -4.56 4.85
C ILE A 442 -8.38 -3.41 4.18
N MET A 443 -7.21 -3.06 4.71
CA MET A 443 -6.27 -2.10 4.11
C MET A 443 -5.21 -2.78 3.22
N ASP A 444 -5.63 -3.64 2.29
CA ASP A 444 -4.96 -3.86 0.99
C ASP A 444 -5.64 -4.99 0.16
N GLU A 445 -6.57 -4.62 -0.73
CA GLU A 445 -6.33 -5.01 -2.13
C GLU A 445 -5.20 -4.10 -2.64
N LYS A 446 -3.96 -4.46 -2.34
CA LYS A 446 -2.83 -3.81 -2.98
C LYS A 446 -2.81 -4.30 -4.43
N GLU A 447 -3.41 -3.49 -5.29
CA GLU A 447 -3.43 -3.72 -6.72
C GLU A 447 -2.00 -3.79 -7.30
N VAL A 448 -1.94 -3.90 -8.63
CA VAL A 448 -0.77 -3.51 -9.41
C VAL A 448 -0.14 -2.23 -8.83
N PRO A 449 1.09 -2.27 -8.26
CA PRO A 449 1.58 -1.19 -7.41
C PRO A 449 1.73 0.11 -8.19
N SER A 450 1.22 1.18 -7.61
CA SER A 450 1.19 2.50 -8.24
C SER A 450 2.59 3.06 -8.50
N LEU A 451 2.72 4.01 -9.43
CA LEU A 451 3.96 4.78 -9.64
C LEU A 451 4.47 5.37 -8.31
N ALA A 452 3.55 5.80 -7.46
CA ALA A 452 3.81 6.30 -6.13
C ALA A 452 4.46 5.26 -5.22
N GLU A 453 4.01 4.00 -5.24
CA GLU A 453 4.56 2.92 -4.42
C GLU A 453 5.92 2.42 -4.88
N ILE A 454 6.28 2.69 -6.14
CA ILE A 454 7.64 2.50 -6.64
C ILE A 454 8.55 3.62 -6.09
N HIS A 455 8.08 4.87 -6.03
CA HIS A 455 8.82 5.98 -5.41
C HIS A 455 8.91 5.87 -3.87
N ILE A 456 7.79 5.66 -3.15
CA ILE A 456 7.56 4.46 -2.31
C ILE A 456 8.83 3.74 -1.84
N ALA A 457 9.12 2.63 -2.52
CA ALA A 457 10.31 1.84 -2.28
C ALA A 457 11.61 2.63 -2.48
N ALA A 458 11.77 3.37 -3.59
CA ALA A 458 13.06 3.94 -4.00
C ALA A 458 13.70 4.83 -2.91
N SER A 459 12.96 5.80 -2.38
CA SER A 459 13.51 6.68 -1.33
C SER A 459 13.57 6.01 0.06
N HIS A 460 12.83 4.92 0.30
CA HIS A 460 13.01 4.10 1.52
C HIS A 460 14.33 3.32 1.44
N LEU A 461 14.57 2.62 0.32
CA LEU A 461 15.79 1.86 0.07
C LEU A 461 17.04 2.77 0.07
N ARG A 462 16.94 3.99 -0.47
CA ARG A 462 18.00 5.02 -0.34
C ARG A 462 18.23 5.44 1.12
N SER A 463 17.18 5.58 1.93
CA SER A 463 17.29 6.04 3.34
C SER A 463 17.96 5.04 4.30
N ILE A 464 18.04 3.78 3.91
CA ILE A 464 18.72 2.69 4.64
C ILE A 464 20.05 2.28 3.98
N SER A 465 20.58 3.15 3.10
CA SER A 465 21.86 2.95 2.39
C SER A 465 21.92 1.68 1.53
N LEU A 466 20.81 1.30 0.88
CA LEU A 466 20.88 0.35 -0.24
C LEU A 466 21.59 1.02 -1.44
N PRO A 467 22.64 0.41 -2.01
CA PRO A 467 23.38 0.98 -3.13
C PRO A 467 22.51 1.31 -4.34
N ILE A 468 22.68 2.53 -4.87
CA ILE A 468 22.33 2.85 -6.26
C ILE A 468 23.39 2.17 -7.14
N THR A 469 22.98 1.21 -7.96
CA THR A 469 23.91 0.44 -8.80
C THR A 469 24.38 1.27 -10.00
N PRO A 470 25.63 1.08 -10.46
CA PRO A 470 26.15 1.86 -11.58
C PRO A 470 25.48 1.48 -12.91
N ILE A 471 25.56 2.42 -13.85
CA ILE A 471 25.44 2.14 -15.28
C ILE A 471 26.86 1.95 -15.82
N LEU A 472 27.08 0.86 -16.56
CA LEU A 472 28.30 0.67 -17.33
C LEU A 472 27.98 0.63 -18.83
N THR A 473 28.93 1.03 -19.66
CA THR A 473 28.84 0.99 -21.13
C THR A 473 30.07 0.26 -21.67
N SER A 474 30.02 -0.18 -22.93
CA SER A 474 31.16 -0.83 -23.58
C SER A 474 31.22 -0.48 -25.06
N THR A 475 32.32 0.14 -25.49
CA THR A 475 32.55 0.49 -26.89
C THR A 475 32.44 -0.74 -27.79
N LEU A 476 32.95 -1.89 -27.33
CA LEU A 476 32.83 -3.15 -28.06
C LEU A 476 31.37 -3.59 -28.23
N LEU A 477 30.56 -3.52 -27.17
CA LEU A 477 29.16 -3.91 -27.22
C LEU A 477 28.34 -2.94 -28.09
N ASN A 478 28.66 -1.65 -28.06
CA ASN A 478 28.04 -0.66 -28.95
C ASN A 478 28.40 -0.91 -30.42
N THR A 479 29.68 -1.16 -30.73
CA THR A 479 30.14 -1.47 -32.10
C THR A 479 29.54 -2.79 -32.62
N LEU A 480 29.43 -3.83 -31.78
CA LEU A 480 28.84 -5.12 -32.17
C LEU A 480 27.34 -5.04 -32.50
N THR A 481 26.62 -4.08 -31.92
CA THR A 481 25.14 -4.01 -31.99
C THR A 481 24.62 -2.81 -32.80
N GLY A 482 25.47 -1.82 -33.09
CA GLY A 482 25.07 -0.55 -33.71
C GLY A 482 24.18 0.34 -32.82
N ARG A 483 24.08 0.02 -31.53
CA ARG A 483 23.25 0.72 -30.53
C ARG A 483 24.14 1.28 -29.40
N ASN A 484 23.63 2.25 -28.63
CA ASN A 484 24.22 2.66 -27.36
C ASN A 484 23.67 1.77 -26.25
N VAL A 485 24.51 0.89 -25.68
CA VAL A 485 24.08 -0.13 -24.72
C VAL A 485 24.50 0.25 -23.29
N TYR A 486 23.51 0.33 -22.40
CA TYR A 486 23.64 0.77 -21.01
C TYR A 486 23.32 -0.39 -20.05
N LEU A 487 24.33 -0.87 -19.34
CA LEU A 487 24.27 -2.02 -18.44
C LEU A 487 23.91 -1.56 -17.02
N LYS A 488 22.72 -1.91 -16.52
CA LYS A 488 22.31 -1.63 -15.12
C LYS A 488 22.77 -2.80 -14.23
N CYS A 489 23.82 -2.57 -13.45
CA CYS A 489 24.58 -3.61 -12.74
C CYS A 489 23.96 -4.04 -11.41
N GLU A 490 22.80 -4.70 -11.45
CA GLU A 490 22.17 -5.31 -10.25
C GLU A 490 22.94 -6.51 -9.69
N ASN A 491 23.91 -7.05 -10.43
CA ASN A 491 24.92 -7.98 -9.92
C ASN A 491 25.82 -7.36 -8.82
N PHE A 492 25.90 -6.03 -8.71
CA PHE A 492 26.59 -5.32 -7.62
C PHE A 492 25.66 -4.89 -6.47
N GLN A 493 24.38 -5.28 -6.49
CA GLN A 493 23.43 -4.98 -5.42
C GLN A 493 23.71 -5.84 -4.16
N ARG A 494 23.19 -5.44 -2.99
CA ARG A 494 23.20 -6.29 -1.79
C ARG A 494 22.59 -7.66 -2.10
N THR A 495 23.17 -8.72 -1.53
CA THR A 495 22.89 -10.13 -1.86
C THR A 495 23.10 -10.49 -3.35
N GLY A 496 24.03 -9.80 -4.01
CA GLY A 496 24.53 -10.10 -5.36
C GLY A 496 23.50 -10.05 -6.49
N SER A 497 22.31 -9.49 -6.23
CA SER A 497 21.20 -9.47 -7.19
C SER A 497 20.13 -8.46 -6.79
N PHE A 498 19.27 -8.11 -7.76
CA PHE A 498 18.16 -7.17 -7.58
C PHE A 498 17.19 -7.50 -6.43
N LYS A 499 17.12 -8.76 -5.99
CA LYS A 499 16.08 -9.29 -5.10
C LYS A 499 15.99 -8.57 -3.76
N SER A 500 17.12 -8.09 -3.24
CA SER A 500 17.18 -7.35 -1.98
C SER A 500 16.31 -6.08 -1.99
N ARG A 501 16.09 -5.43 -3.14
CA ARG A 501 15.19 -4.27 -3.27
C ARG A 501 13.75 -4.62 -2.86
N GLY A 502 13.15 -5.59 -3.54
CA GLY A 502 11.77 -6.04 -3.27
C GLY A 502 11.61 -6.74 -1.92
N ALA A 503 12.57 -7.56 -1.50
CA ALA A 503 12.52 -8.22 -0.19
C ALA A 503 12.57 -7.20 0.96
N LEU A 504 13.48 -6.21 0.88
CA LEU A 504 13.65 -5.19 1.89
C LEU A 504 12.49 -4.18 1.91
N ASN A 505 11.94 -3.81 0.75
CA ASN A 505 10.71 -2.99 0.71
C ASN A 505 9.51 -3.71 1.34
N ALA A 506 9.29 -4.99 1.02
CA ALA A 506 8.19 -5.76 1.59
C ALA A 506 8.35 -5.99 3.10
N VAL A 507 9.55 -6.32 3.58
CA VAL A 507 9.85 -6.47 5.02
C VAL A 507 9.66 -5.15 5.78
N LEU A 508 10.11 -4.02 5.23
CA LEU A 508 9.96 -2.72 5.88
C LEU A 508 8.53 -2.22 5.87
N ASN A 509 7.77 -2.44 4.79
CA ASN A 509 6.35 -2.12 4.76
C ASN A 509 5.59 -3.02 5.75
N ALA A 510 5.88 -4.33 5.82
CA ALA A 510 5.31 -5.23 6.82
C ALA A 510 5.60 -4.79 8.26
N MET A 511 6.84 -4.41 8.60
CA MET A 511 7.21 -3.91 9.94
C MET A 511 6.63 -2.53 10.27
N LYS A 512 6.37 -1.69 9.25
CA LYS A 512 5.66 -0.41 9.40
C LYS A 512 4.17 -0.59 9.61
N ILE A 513 3.59 -1.62 8.99
CA ILE A 513 2.19 -2.05 9.11
C ILE A 513 1.98 -2.68 10.48
N ASP A 514 2.58 -3.84 10.76
CA ASP A 514 2.57 -4.45 12.10
C ASP A 514 4.00 -4.56 12.68
N PRO A 515 4.36 -3.69 13.64
CA PRO A 515 5.63 -3.81 14.37
C PRO A 515 5.80 -5.14 15.11
N ASN A 516 4.73 -5.90 15.35
CA ASN A 516 4.74 -7.15 16.11
C ASN A 516 5.02 -8.40 15.25
N VAL A 517 5.24 -8.27 13.94
CA VAL A 517 5.60 -9.38 13.05
C VAL A 517 6.75 -10.21 13.65
N LYS A 518 6.46 -11.49 13.95
CA LYS A 518 7.34 -12.38 14.72
C LYS A 518 8.56 -12.88 13.94
N GLY A 519 8.46 -12.90 12.62
CA GLY A 519 9.46 -13.44 11.71
C GLY A 519 8.91 -13.52 10.28
N PHE A 520 9.79 -13.87 9.34
CA PHE A 520 9.48 -13.97 7.92
C PHE A 520 9.75 -15.38 7.38
N VAL A 521 9.09 -15.76 6.30
CA VAL A 521 9.33 -17.04 5.62
C VAL A 521 9.17 -16.93 4.10
N THR A 522 9.92 -17.74 3.35
CA THR A 522 9.77 -17.87 1.90
C THR A 522 10.28 -19.23 1.41
N HIS A 523 10.04 -19.57 0.14
CA HIS A 523 10.56 -20.78 -0.49
C HIS A 523 11.53 -20.44 -1.64
N SER A 524 12.83 -20.28 -1.35
CA SER A 524 13.81 -19.89 -2.36
C SER A 524 15.24 -20.36 -2.08
N SER A 525 15.68 -21.38 -2.82
CA SER A 525 17.04 -21.90 -2.89
C SER A 525 18.03 -21.01 -3.69
N GLY A 526 17.97 -19.68 -3.49
CA GLY A 526 18.80 -18.73 -4.22
C GLY A 526 18.48 -17.28 -3.90
N ASN A 527 18.59 -16.40 -4.91
CA ASN A 527 18.61 -14.94 -4.76
C ASN A 527 17.52 -14.33 -3.86
N HIS A 528 16.28 -14.85 -3.86
CA HIS A 528 15.22 -14.32 -2.99
C HIS A 528 15.33 -14.81 -1.54
N GLY A 529 15.87 -16.02 -1.32
CA GLY A 529 16.16 -16.54 0.02
C GLY A 529 17.23 -15.70 0.71
N GLN A 530 18.34 -15.44 0.02
CA GLN A 530 19.40 -14.55 0.51
C GLN A 530 18.86 -13.14 0.77
N ALA A 531 18.11 -12.58 -0.19
CA ALA A 531 17.52 -11.25 -0.08
C ALA A 531 16.55 -11.09 1.10
N LEU A 532 15.70 -12.07 1.36
CA LEU A 532 14.78 -12.03 2.51
C LEU A 532 15.53 -12.19 3.83
N SER A 533 16.55 -13.05 3.88
CA SER A 533 17.38 -13.26 5.06
C SER A 533 18.16 -11.98 5.43
N TYR A 534 18.75 -11.32 4.43
CA TYR A 534 19.33 -9.99 4.58
C TYR A 534 18.29 -8.96 5.05
N ALA A 535 17.10 -8.92 4.44
CA ALA A 535 16.07 -7.97 4.85
C ALA A 535 15.58 -8.18 6.29
N ALA A 536 15.41 -9.43 6.71
CA ALA A 536 14.99 -9.82 8.05
C ALA A 536 16.05 -9.49 9.12
N SER A 537 17.34 -9.71 8.82
CA SER A 537 18.44 -9.33 9.73
C SER A 537 18.55 -7.80 9.93
N ILE A 538 18.30 -7.00 8.89
CA ILE A 538 18.23 -5.52 9.01
C ILE A 538 17.15 -5.09 10.01
N VAL A 539 15.97 -5.72 10.01
CA VAL A 539 14.89 -5.43 10.98
C VAL A 539 14.96 -6.28 12.26
N LYS A 540 16.03 -7.07 12.43
CA LYS A 540 16.28 -7.97 13.58
C LYS A 540 15.10 -8.91 13.89
N ARG A 541 14.52 -9.51 12.84
CA ARG A 541 13.49 -10.55 12.95
C ARG A 541 14.03 -11.90 12.44
N PRO A 542 13.60 -13.04 13.03
CA PRO A 542 13.84 -14.36 12.47
C PRO A 542 13.40 -14.49 11.01
N CYS A 543 14.11 -15.32 10.25
CA CYS A 543 13.75 -15.69 8.89
C CYS A 543 13.88 -17.21 8.73
N VAL A 544 12.94 -17.83 8.02
CA VAL A 544 13.04 -19.22 7.57
C VAL A 544 13.02 -19.26 6.05
N VAL A 545 13.93 -20.00 5.42
CA VAL A 545 13.92 -20.22 3.98
C VAL A 545 13.74 -21.71 3.68
N VAL A 546 12.63 -22.02 3.01
CA VAL A 546 12.34 -23.37 2.53
C VAL A 546 13.13 -23.62 1.24
N VAL A 547 13.95 -24.67 1.25
CA VAL A 547 14.86 -25.02 0.15
C VAL A 547 14.72 -26.52 -0.20
N PRO A 548 14.73 -26.89 -1.49
CA PRO A 548 14.88 -28.28 -1.90
C PRO A 548 16.13 -28.98 -1.35
N GLN A 549 16.05 -30.28 -1.10
CA GLN A 549 17.17 -31.11 -0.65
C GLN A 549 18.36 -31.15 -1.63
N ASP A 550 18.13 -30.91 -2.92
CA ASP A 550 19.14 -30.84 -3.98
C ASP A 550 19.79 -29.44 -4.13
N THR A 551 19.53 -28.50 -3.20
CA THR A 551 20.08 -27.14 -3.28
C THR A 551 21.60 -27.13 -3.11
N PRO A 552 22.39 -26.56 -4.06
CA PRO A 552 23.84 -26.45 -3.94
C PRO A 552 24.29 -25.70 -2.69
N LYS A 553 25.34 -26.20 -2.02
CA LYS A 553 25.75 -25.75 -0.69
C LYS A 553 26.15 -24.26 -0.65
N ASN A 554 26.77 -23.73 -1.70
CA ASN A 554 27.10 -22.30 -1.76
C ASN A 554 25.85 -21.38 -1.67
N LYS A 555 24.65 -21.89 -2.01
CA LYS A 555 23.39 -21.16 -1.91
C LYS A 555 22.77 -21.27 -0.52
N THR A 556 22.92 -22.41 0.16
CA THR A 556 22.49 -22.59 1.57
C THR A 556 23.36 -21.76 2.51
N ASP A 557 24.68 -21.86 2.37
CA ASP A 557 25.65 -21.15 3.22
C ASP A 557 25.44 -19.63 3.15
N ALA A 558 25.14 -19.11 1.95
CA ALA A 558 24.85 -17.68 1.73
C ALA A 558 23.46 -17.22 2.23
N ILE A 559 22.55 -18.14 2.56
CA ILE A 559 21.28 -17.86 3.25
C ILE A 559 21.52 -17.86 4.77
N GLU A 560 22.18 -18.90 5.29
CA GLU A 560 22.51 -19.07 6.70
C GLU A 560 23.45 -17.96 7.21
N HIS A 561 24.34 -17.44 6.37
CA HIS A 561 25.22 -16.31 6.68
C HIS A 561 24.45 -15.03 7.12
N TYR A 562 23.23 -14.82 6.64
CA TYR A 562 22.37 -13.72 7.09
C TYR A 562 21.48 -14.07 8.30
N GLY A 563 21.71 -15.21 8.95
CA GLY A 563 21.02 -15.63 10.17
C GLY A 563 19.62 -16.22 9.94
N ALA A 564 19.33 -16.75 8.74
CA ALA A 564 18.09 -17.45 8.46
C ALA A 564 18.23 -18.97 8.70
N GLU A 565 17.15 -19.58 9.20
CA GLU A 565 17.02 -21.02 9.32
C GLU A 565 16.62 -21.65 7.99
N LEU A 566 17.25 -22.77 7.63
CA LEU A 566 16.86 -23.57 6.48
C LEU A 566 15.87 -24.68 6.85
N VAL A 567 14.82 -24.82 6.06
CA VAL A 567 13.88 -25.95 6.13
C VAL A 567 13.91 -26.69 4.81
N ILE A 568 14.31 -27.97 4.86
CA ILE A 568 14.42 -28.82 3.67
C ILE A 568 13.03 -29.27 3.21
N CYS A 569 12.84 -29.38 1.90
CA CYS A 569 11.66 -29.98 1.27
C CYS A 569 12.01 -30.79 0.02
N GLU A 570 11.03 -31.46 -0.57
CA GLU A 570 11.19 -32.15 -1.86
C GLU A 570 11.47 -31.14 -3.00
N PRO A 571 12.17 -31.55 -4.08
CA PRO A 571 12.52 -30.68 -5.23
C PRO A 571 11.33 -30.32 -6.16
N THR A 572 10.10 -30.36 -5.65
CA THR A 572 8.88 -30.06 -6.42
C THR A 572 8.32 -28.66 -6.11
N PRO A 573 7.63 -28.00 -7.07
CA PRO A 573 6.95 -26.73 -6.81
C PRO A 573 5.93 -26.82 -5.67
N ALA A 574 5.18 -27.93 -5.60
CA ALA A 574 4.14 -28.15 -4.61
C ALA A 574 4.70 -28.28 -3.18
N SER A 575 5.74 -29.10 -2.97
CA SER A 575 6.34 -29.30 -1.63
C SER A 575 6.94 -28.03 -1.06
N ARG A 576 7.58 -27.20 -1.92
CA ARG A 576 8.09 -25.88 -1.56
C ARG A 576 6.98 -24.95 -1.03
N VAL A 577 5.83 -24.93 -1.69
CA VAL A 577 4.69 -24.08 -1.29
C VAL A 577 4.02 -24.61 -0.02
N SER A 578 3.70 -25.91 0.05
CA SER A 578 3.03 -26.49 1.23
C SER A 578 3.91 -26.41 2.49
N THR A 579 5.22 -26.62 2.36
CA THR A 579 6.16 -26.48 3.48
C THR A 579 6.30 -25.02 3.94
N CYS A 580 6.30 -24.06 3.01
CA CYS A 580 6.32 -22.63 3.34
C CYS A 580 5.03 -22.19 4.07
N LEU A 581 3.87 -22.68 3.63
CA LEU A 581 2.58 -22.43 4.29
C LEU A 581 2.54 -23.05 5.69
N ARG A 582 3.00 -24.30 5.84
CA ARG A 582 3.08 -25.00 7.13
C ARG A 582 3.94 -24.22 8.14
N ILE A 583 5.16 -23.84 7.77
CA ILE A 583 6.06 -23.07 8.65
C ILE A 583 5.46 -21.69 9.03
N SER A 584 4.80 -21.02 8.07
CA SER A 584 4.10 -19.75 8.34
C SER A 584 3.01 -19.91 9.41
N GLN A 585 2.21 -20.98 9.31
CA GLN A 585 1.14 -21.29 10.27
C GLN A 585 1.67 -21.72 11.64
N GLU A 586 2.65 -22.63 11.68
CA GLU A 586 3.25 -23.14 12.93
C GLU A 586 3.92 -22.05 13.77
N ARG A 587 4.58 -21.08 13.11
CA ARG A 587 5.42 -20.06 13.77
C ARG A 587 4.79 -18.67 13.80
N ASP A 588 3.65 -18.49 13.13
CA ASP A 588 2.98 -17.19 12.93
C ASP A 588 3.91 -16.17 12.25
N TYR A 589 4.65 -16.63 11.23
CA TYR A 589 5.61 -15.87 10.43
C TYR A 589 5.01 -15.42 9.09
N LEU A 590 5.34 -14.21 8.63
CA LEU A 590 4.79 -13.64 7.41
C LEU A 590 5.50 -14.19 6.15
N ILE A 591 4.73 -14.71 5.20
CA ILE A 591 5.25 -15.14 3.90
C ILE A 591 5.58 -13.92 3.04
N ILE A 592 6.81 -13.84 2.52
CA ILE A 592 7.21 -12.83 1.51
C ILE A 592 7.51 -13.54 0.17
N PRO A 593 6.56 -13.52 -0.79
CA PRO A 593 6.70 -14.23 -2.06
C PRO A 593 7.86 -13.72 -2.95
N PRO A 594 8.45 -14.58 -3.79
CA PRO A 594 9.64 -14.23 -4.58
C PRO A 594 9.40 -13.30 -5.79
N TYR A 595 8.15 -13.04 -6.18
CA TYR A 595 7.81 -12.14 -7.30
C TYR A 595 6.36 -11.67 -7.31
N ASP A 596 5.38 -12.53 -7.00
CA ASP A 596 3.94 -12.22 -7.09
C ASP A 596 3.43 -11.56 -5.80
N HIS A 597 4.04 -10.42 -5.43
CA HIS A 597 3.65 -9.63 -4.26
C HIS A 597 3.83 -8.13 -4.56
N PRO A 598 2.82 -7.27 -4.34
CA PRO A 598 2.86 -5.88 -4.76
C PRO A 598 4.06 -5.08 -4.22
N ASP A 599 4.38 -5.15 -2.92
CA ASP A 599 5.57 -4.46 -2.40
C ASP A 599 6.91 -5.03 -2.93
N VAL A 600 6.93 -6.30 -3.35
CA VAL A 600 8.12 -6.90 -3.97
C VAL A 600 8.29 -6.33 -5.38
N ILE A 601 7.21 -6.29 -6.17
CA ILE A 601 7.15 -5.67 -7.50
C ILE A 601 7.53 -4.18 -7.41
N ALA A 602 6.98 -3.45 -6.45
CA ALA A 602 7.27 -2.03 -6.21
C ALA A 602 8.75 -1.79 -5.90
N GLY A 603 9.36 -2.65 -5.07
CA GLY A 603 10.79 -2.62 -4.81
C GLY A 603 11.64 -2.93 -6.05
N GLN A 604 11.23 -3.86 -6.91
CA GLN A 604 11.99 -4.09 -8.17
C GLN A 604 11.87 -2.90 -9.14
N GLY A 605 10.74 -2.19 -9.14
CA GLY A 605 10.55 -0.97 -9.94
C GLY A 605 11.53 0.16 -9.63
N THR A 606 12.18 0.14 -8.45
CA THR A 606 13.21 1.14 -8.08
C THR A 606 14.43 1.11 -9.00
N ILE A 607 14.65 0.01 -9.73
CA ILE A 607 15.68 -0.11 -10.76
C ILE A 607 15.40 0.86 -11.91
N ALA A 608 14.13 1.03 -12.29
CA ALA A 608 13.72 1.95 -13.36
C ALA A 608 13.76 3.43 -12.92
N VAL A 609 13.54 3.71 -11.63
CA VAL A 609 13.78 5.03 -11.02
C VAL A 609 15.23 5.44 -11.25
N GLU A 610 16.17 4.61 -10.81
CA GLU A 610 17.60 4.87 -10.97
C GLU A 610 18.03 4.87 -12.43
N LEU A 611 17.56 3.92 -13.24
CA LEU A 611 17.94 3.79 -14.64
C LEU A 611 17.53 5.02 -15.47
N LEU A 612 16.35 5.59 -15.24
CA LEU A 612 15.90 6.80 -15.95
C LEU A 612 16.44 8.11 -15.34
N GLU A 613 16.80 8.12 -14.05
CA GLU A 613 17.63 9.20 -13.48
C GLU A 613 19.06 9.20 -14.05
N GLN A 614 19.64 8.01 -14.30
CA GLN A 614 21.02 7.84 -14.80
C GLN A 614 21.12 7.91 -16.34
N VAL A 615 20.08 7.51 -17.07
CA VAL A 615 20.01 7.51 -18.54
C VAL A 615 18.59 7.93 -18.97
N PRO A 616 18.29 9.25 -19.05
CA PRO A 616 16.92 9.73 -19.32
C PRO A 616 16.43 9.45 -20.75
N ASN A 617 17.36 9.31 -21.71
CA ASN A 617 17.05 9.21 -23.14
C ASN A 617 17.04 7.76 -23.66
N LEU A 618 16.56 6.79 -22.86
CA LEU A 618 16.43 5.40 -23.32
C LEU A 618 15.24 5.24 -24.29
N ASP A 619 15.46 4.45 -25.35
CA ASP A 619 14.42 4.07 -26.31
C ASP A 619 13.85 2.68 -26.00
N ALA A 620 14.66 1.80 -25.40
CA ALA A 620 14.25 0.46 -25.00
C ALA A 620 14.92 -0.05 -23.71
N ILE A 621 14.27 -0.99 -23.02
CA ILE A 621 14.82 -1.74 -21.88
C ILE A 621 14.58 -3.25 -22.11
N LEU A 622 15.64 -4.06 -22.01
CA LEU A 622 15.60 -5.52 -22.10
C LEU A 622 15.75 -6.13 -20.70
N VAL A 623 14.78 -6.94 -20.28
CA VAL A 623 14.64 -7.41 -18.90
C VAL A 623 14.51 -8.94 -18.82
N PRO A 624 15.33 -9.64 -18.01
CA PRO A 624 15.16 -11.07 -17.75
C PRO A 624 13.83 -11.42 -17.06
N VAL A 625 13.10 -12.41 -17.56
CA VAL A 625 11.78 -12.81 -17.04
C VAL A 625 11.75 -14.26 -16.54
N SER A 626 11.69 -14.39 -15.22
CA SER A 626 11.31 -15.61 -14.49
C SER A 626 9.81 -15.58 -14.19
N GLY A 627 9.40 -15.44 -12.93
CA GLY A 627 8.00 -15.26 -12.52
C GLY A 627 7.38 -13.86 -12.78
N GLY A 628 8.00 -12.97 -13.55
CA GLY A 628 7.42 -11.68 -13.98
C GLY A 628 7.67 -10.44 -13.09
N GLY A 629 8.02 -10.60 -11.81
CA GLY A 629 8.03 -9.46 -10.86
C GLY A 629 9.04 -8.34 -11.13
N LEU A 630 10.19 -8.65 -11.76
CA LEU A 630 11.21 -7.66 -12.12
C LEU A 630 10.73 -6.72 -13.24
N ILE A 631 10.36 -7.31 -14.39
CA ILE A 631 9.87 -6.58 -15.55
C ILE A 631 8.55 -5.84 -15.24
N SER A 632 7.68 -6.40 -14.40
CA SER A 632 6.45 -5.73 -13.95
C SER A 632 6.74 -4.41 -13.24
N GLY A 633 7.66 -4.42 -12.26
CA GLY A 633 8.03 -3.21 -11.51
C GLY A 633 8.69 -2.16 -12.41
N ILE A 634 9.57 -2.59 -13.32
CA ILE A 634 10.21 -1.71 -14.30
C ILE A 634 9.16 -1.09 -15.25
N ALA A 635 8.24 -1.89 -15.78
CA ALA A 635 7.25 -1.43 -16.75
C ALA A 635 6.27 -0.42 -16.19
N LEU A 636 5.81 -0.63 -14.95
CA LEU A 636 4.92 0.29 -14.23
C LEU A 636 5.51 1.68 -14.04
N TYR A 637 6.81 1.75 -13.74
CA TYR A 637 7.52 3.01 -13.64
C TYR A 637 7.76 3.62 -15.03
N THR A 638 8.48 2.89 -15.89
CA THR A 638 8.95 3.38 -17.18
C THR A 638 7.82 3.87 -18.07
N LYS A 639 6.77 3.06 -18.32
CA LYS A 639 5.66 3.47 -19.19
C LYS A 639 4.83 4.64 -18.64
N ARG A 640 4.94 4.95 -17.34
CA ARG A 640 4.24 6.10 -16.72
C ARG A 640 5.06 7.40 -16.74
N ILE A 641 6.40 7.29 -16.78
CA ILE A 641 7.32 8.42 -16.97
C ILE A 641 7.47 8.75 -18.47
N ASN A 642 7.70 7.76 -19.32
CA ASN A 642 7.73 7.90 -20.77
C ASN A 642 7.13 6.64 -21.44
N PRO A 643 5.91 6.70 -22.01
CA PRO A 643 5.25 5.54 -22.60
C PRO A 643 5.92 5.01 -23.87
N HIS A 644 6.75 5.83 -24.54
CA HIS A 644 7.40 5.47 -25.80
C HIS A 644 8.59 4.52 -25.61
N ILE A 645 9.17 4.45 -24.41
CA ILE A 645 10.27 3.52 -24.11
C ILE A 645 9.74 2.09 -24.21
N ARG A 646 10.29 1.29 -25.12
CA ARG A 646 9.86 -0.09 -25.33
C ARG A 646 10.45 -1.01 -24.28
N ILE A 647 9.70 -2.03 -23.85
CA ILE A 647 10.12 -2.92 -22.77
C ILE A 647 10.00 -4.36 -23.23
N TYR A 648 11.15 -5.00 -23.44
CA TYR A 648 11.24 -6.33 -24.03
C TYR A 648 11.56 -7.37 -22.95
N ALA A 649 10.80 -8.46 -22.96
CA ALA A 649 11.06 -9.62 -22.11
C ALA A 649 12.15 -10.51 -22.73
N CYS A 650 13.10 -10.95 -21.91
CA CYS A 650 14.13 -11.93 -22.29
C CYS A 650 13.94 -13.21 -21.46
N VAL A 651 13.77 -14.37 -22.11
CA VAL A 651 13.36 -15.63 -21.46
C VAL A 651 14.21 -16.82 -21.89
N PRO A 652 14.36 -17.87 -21.06
CA PRO A 652 14.90 -19.14 -21.51
C PRO A 652 13.99 -19.79 -22.56
N GLU A 653 14.57 -20.62 -23.41
CA GLU A 653 13.87 -21.47 -24.36
C GLU A 653 12.79 -22.35 -23.69
N GLY A 654 11.68 -22.59 -24.40
CA GLY A 654 10.49 -23.29 -23.88
C GLY A 654 9.57 -22.45 -22.96
N LYS A 655 9.95 -21.22 -22.57
CA LYS A 655 9.05 -20.32 -21.84
C LYS A 655 8.08 -19.64 -22.82
N MET A 656 6.84 -20.15 -22.87
CA MET A 656 5.72 -19.75 -23.76
C MET A 656 5.19 -18.31 -23.55
N LEU A 657 6.05 -17.36 -23.16
CA LEU A 657 5.62 -16.00 -22.80
C LEU A 657 5.20 -15.19 -24.04
N ALA A 658 5.79 -15.44 -25.21
CA ALA A 658 5.41 -14.77 -26.46
C ALA A 658 3.94 -15.04 -26.82
N GLU A 659 3.55 -16.31 -26.81
CA GLU A 659 2.20 -16.77 -27.11
C GLU A 659 1.22 -16.28 -26.03
N CYS A 660 1.61 -16.36 -24.75
CA CYS A 660 0.78 -15.89 -23.64
C CYS A 660 0.53 -14.37 -23.71
N LEU A 661 1.54 -13.55 -24.05
CA LEU A 661 1.36 -12.10 -24.17
C LEU A 661 0.57 -11.71 -25.43
N LYS A 662 0.72 -12.46 -26.53
CA LYS A 662 -0.04 -12.26 -27.78
C LYS A 662 -1.52 -12.58 -27.60
N GLU A 663 -1.83 -13.71 -26.96
CA GLU A 663 -3.20 -14.17 -26.70
C GLU A 663 -3.83 -13.55 -25.44
N GLU A 664 -3.04 -12.82 -24.65
CA GLU A 664 -3.34 -12.29 -23.31
C GLU A 664 -3.85 -13.35 -22.30
N LYS A 665 -3.54 -14.62 -22.55
CA LYS A 665 -3.99 -15.80 -21.79
C LYS A 665 -2.81 -16.50 -21.12
N ARG A 666 -3.07 -17.11 -19.97
CA ARG A 666 -2.11 -18.01 -19.28
C ARG A 666 -2.14 -19.38 -19.97
N LEU A 667 -1.46 -19.52 -21.12
CA LEU A 667 -1.49 -20.74 -21.97
C LEU A 667 -0.63 -21.90 -21.47
N TRP A 668 0.11 -21.71 -20.38
CA TRP A 668 0.97 -22.75 -19.81
C TRP A 668 0.16 -23.87 -19.13
N PRO A 669 0.70 -25.10 -19.08
CA PRO A 669 0.07 -26.20 -18.37
C PRO A 669 -0.05 -25.91 -16.85
N GLU A 670 -1.08 -26.50 -16.25
CA GLU A 670 -1.22 -26.69 -14.82
C GLU A 670 -1.20 -28.22 -14.55
N PRO A 671 -0.57 -28.73 -13.48
CA PRO A 671 0.12 -27.97 -12.43
C PRO A 671 1.43 -27.33 -12.92
N PRO A 672 2.00 -26.36 -12.16
CA PRO A 672 3.20 -25.62 -12.57
C PRO A 672 4.42 -26.50 -12.84
N GLN A 673 5.20 -26.13 -13.87
CA GLN A 673 6.30 -26.94 -14.40
C GLN A 673 7.63 -26.19 -14.45
N PHE A 674 8.72 -26.95 -14.50
CA PHE A 674 10.07 -26.44 -14.69
C PHE A 674 10.57 -26.69 -16.12
N LEU A 675 11.17 -25.66 -16.71
CA LEU A 675 11.86 -25.70 -18.00
C LEU A 675 13.16 -26.52 -17.89
N LYS A 676 13.52 -27.21 -18.97
CA LYS A 676 14.85 -27.83 -19.14
C LYS A 676 15.85 -26.76 -19.59
N THR A 677 16.45 -26.06 -18.63
CA THR A 677 17.47 -25.02 -18.86
C THR A 677 18.48 -25.02 -17.72
N LYS A 678 19.75 -24.75 -18.02
CA LYS A 678 20.82 -24.47 -17.05
C LYS A 678 20.56 -23.18 -16.25
N CYS A 679 19.64 -22.32 -16.69
CA CYS A 679 19.28 -21.07 -16.03
C CYS A 679 18.31 -21.26 -14.84
N GLU A 680 18.80 -21.82 -13.74
CA GLU A 680 18.00 -22.18 -12.56
C GLU A 680 17.08 -21.06 -12.04
N ALA A 681 17.54 -19.81 -12.01
CA ALA A 681 16.75 -18.67 -11.50
C ALA A 681 15.54 -18.31 -12.39
N CYS A 682 15.52 -18.77 -13.65
CA CYS A 682 14.43 -18.58 -14.61
C CYS A 682 13.74 -19.88 -15.03
N ARG A 683 14.01 -21.02 -14.37
CA ARG A 683 13.44 -22.34 -14.71
C ARG A 683 11.92 -22.46 -14.57
N LEU A 684 11.20 -21.47 -14.02
CA LEU A 684 9.74 -21.52 -13.89
C LEU A 684 9.07 -21.12 -15.22
N GLN A 685 8.24 -22.01 -15.78
CA GLN A 685 7.50 -21.74 -17.03
C GLN A 685 6.42 -20.66 -16.83
N GLN A 686 5.64 -20.78 -15.77
CA GLN A 686 4.53 -19.90 -15.39
C GLN A 686 5.02 -18.47 -15.03
N CYS A 687 4.13 -17.48 -15.13
CA CYS A 687 4.31 -16.16 -14.51
C CYS A 687 3.26 -15.91 -13.41
N GLY A 688 3.59 -15.00 -12.49
CA GLY A 688 2.73 -14.63 -11.36
C GLY A 688 1.39 -14.02 -11.80
N THR A 689 0.35 -14.21 -10.99
CA THR A 689 -1.03 -13.80 -11.25
C THR A 689 -1.25 -12.30 -11.19
N LEU A 690 -0.42 -11.54 -10.47
CA LEU A 690 -0.36 -10.08 -10.50
C LEU A 690 0.55 -9.61 -11.63
N THR A 691 1.68 -10.30 -11.84
CA THR A 691 2.70 -9.91 -12.82
C THR A 691 2.24 -10.07 -14.27
N PHE A 692 1.43 -11.07 -14.58
CA PHE A 692 1.05 -11.39 -15.96
C PHE A 692 0.15 -10.31 -16.60
N PRO A 693 -0.93 -9.82 -15.97
CA PRO A 693 -1.70 -8.68 -16.48
C PRO A 693 -0.84 -7.42 -16.73
N ILE A 694 0.10 -7.13 -15.83
CA ILE A 694 1.02 -5.99 -15.97
C ILE A 694 1.85 -6.12 -17.25
N MET A 695 2.38 -7.32 -17.52
CA MET A 695 3.13 -7.58 -18.75
C MET A 695 2.22 -7.53 -19.99
N CYS A 696 1.00 -8.07 -19.96
CA CYS A 696 0.06 -7.96 -21.08
C CYS A 696 -0.19 -6.50 -21.51
N SER A 697 -0.34 -5.59 -20.54
CA SER A 697 -0.66 -4.18 -20.80
C SER A 697 0.54 -3.26 -21.05
N LEU A 698 1.75 -3.57 -20.56
CA LEU A 698 2.89 -2.62 -20.51
C LEU A 698 4.20 -3.13 -21.13
N VAL A 699 4.29 -4.41 -21.51
CA VAL A 699 5.50 -5.02 -22.12
C VAL A 699 5.22 -5.30 -23.59
N GLU A 700 6.23 -5.15 -24.45
CA GLU A 700 6.08 -5.43 -25.88
C GLU A 700 5.73 -6.91 -26.11
N LYS A 701 4.86 -7.19 -27.09
CA LYS A 701 4.46 -8.56 -27.43
C LYS A 701 5.60 -9.40 -28.03
N GLN A 702 6.64 -8.74 -28.54
CA GLN A 702 7.90 -9.37 -28.96
C GLN A 702 8.73 -9.77 -27.74
N VAL A 703 9.01 -11.07 -27.61
CA VAL A 703 9.79 -11.66 -26.52
C VAL A 703 11.05 -12.29 -27.11
N PHE A 704 12.21 -12.02 -26.52
CA PHE A 704 13.47 -12.62 -26.92
C PHE A 704 13.69 -13.94 -26.18
N THR A 705 13.52 -15.04 -26.91
CA THR A 705 13.74 -16.41 -26.44
C THR A 705 15.21 -16.77 -26.61
N ILE A 706 15.88 -17.15 -25.52
CA ILE A 706 17.33 -17.35 -25.44
C ILE A 706 17.60 -18.83 -25.14
N SER A 707 18.33 -19.50 -26.03
CA SER A 707 18.82 -20.86 -25.79
C SER A 707 19.93 -20.85 -24.73
N ASP A 708 20.12 -21.99 -24.03
CA ASP A 708 21.19 -22.14 -23.03
C ASP A 708 22.56 -21.77 -23.61
N LYS A 709 22.84 -22.08 -24.89
CA LYS A 709 24.11 -21.72 -25.53
C LYS A 709 24.31 -20.20 -25.63
N ILE A 710 23.33 -19.46 -26.19
CA ILE A 710 23.43 -17.99 -26.31
C ILE A 710 23.60 -17.36 -24.92
N MET A 711 22.92 -17.90 -23.92
CA MET A 711 22.99 -17.44 -22.54
C MET A 711 24.38 -17.68 -21.91
N ILE A 712 24.99 -18.84 -22.17
CA ILE A 712 26.34 -19.19 -21.76
C ILE A 712 27.38 -18.31 -22.44
N ASP A 713 27.29 -18.16 -23.77
CA ASP A 713 28.24 -17.36 -24.56
C ASP A 713 28.16 -15.87 -24.18
N ALA A 714 26.97 -15.34 -23.90
CA ALA A 714 26.78 -13.98 -23.38
C ALA A 714 27.32 -13.80 -21.95
N THR A 715 27.15 -14.81 -21.08
CA THR A 715 27.72 -14.79 -19.73
C THR A 715 29.26 -14.84 -19.79
N ARG A 716 29.83 -15.66 -20.68
CA ARG A 716 31.26 -15.70 -20.96
C ARG A 716 31.78 -14.37 -21.50
N PHE A 717 31.06 -13.73 -22.42
CA PHE A 717 31.39 -12.39 -22.93
C PHE A 717 31.43 -11.34 -21.81
N ALA A 718 30.52 -11.41 -20.83
CA ALA A 718 30.54 -10.52 -19.67
C ALA A 718 31.82 -10.66 -18.84
N PHE A 719 32.25 -11.90 -18.56
CA PHE A 719 33.51 -12.18 -17.87
C PHE A 719 34.73 -11.72 -18.69
N GLU A 720 34.83 -12.15 -19.95
CA GLU A 720 36.02 -11.94 -20.78
C GLU A 720 36.18 -10.49 -21.25
N ARG A 721 35.08 -9.82 -21.61
CA ARG A 721 35.10 -8.51 -22.31
C ARG A 721 34.57 -7.35 -21.46
N LEU A 722 33.57 -7.58 -20.61
CA LEU A 722 33.03 -6.54 -19.71
C LEU A 722 33.70 -6.54 -18.32
N LYS A 723 34.41 -7.62 -17.97
CA LYS A 723 34.99 -7.89 -16.64
C LYS A 723 33.93 -7.94 -15.52
N LEU A 724 32.71 -8.37 -15.87
CA LEU A 724 31.58 -8.48 -14.96
C LEU A 724 31.27 -9.94 -14.65
N VAL A 725 31.25 -10.27 -13.36
CA VAL A 725 30.71 -11.53 -12.83
C VAL A 725 29.19 -11.40 -12.83
N ILE A 726 28.52 -12.16 -13.71
CA ILE A 726 27.05 -12.20 -13.85
C ILE A 726 26.56 -13.65 -13.89
N GLU A 727 25.37 -13.92 -13.34
CA GLU A 727 24.75 -15.24 -13.42
C GLU A 727 24.04 -15.46 -14.77
N LEU A 728 23.74 -16.72 -15.13
CA LEU A 728 23.08 -17.05 -16.41
C LEU A 728 21.77 -16.25 -16.64
N ALA A 729 20.99 -15.97 -15.60
CA ALA A 729 19.77 -15.17 -15.72
C ALA A 729 20.02 -13.70 -16.14
N ALA A 730 21.19 -13.13 -15.84
CA ALA A 730 21.61 -11.83 -16.38
C ALA A 730 22.14 -11.96 -17.83
N GLY A 731 22.67 -13.13 -18.18
CA GLY A 731 22.99 -13.54 -19.54
C GLY A 731 21.79 -13.55 -20.49
N LEU A 732 20.54 -13.63 -20.00
CA LEU A 732 19.33 -13.56 -20.83
C LEU A 732 19.22 -12.22 -21.60
N SER A 733 19.27 -11.08 -20.89
CA SER A 733 19.13 -9.77 -21.54
C SER A 733 20.40 -9.32 -22.26
N LEU A 734 21.57 -9.80 -21.83
CA LEU A 734 22.82 -9.55 -22.55
C LEU A 734 22.92 -10.39 -23.84
N GLY A 735 22.48 -11.64 -23.81
CA GLY A 735 22.36 -12.50 -24.99
C GLY A 735 21.34 -11.98 -25.98
N ALA A 736 20.18 -11.48 -25.50
CA ALA A 736 19.18 -10.84 -26.34
C ALA A 736 19.75 -9.69 -27.18
N ILE A 737 20.50 -8.76 -26.57
CA ILE A 737 21.08 -7.63 -27.32
C ILE A 737 22.28 -8.03 -28.17
N ILE A 738 23.05 -9.07 -27.81
CA ILE A 738 24.18 -9.54 -28.63
C ILE A 738 23.68 -10.32 -29.87
N SER A 739 22.65 -11.15 -29.74
CA SER A 739 22.19 -12.06 -30.79
C SER A 739 21.03 -11.54 -31.64
N TYR A 740 20.26 -10.57 -31.16
CA TYR A 740 19.00 -10.12 -31.80
C TYR A 740 18.87 -8.59 -31.89
N PHE A 741 19.98 -7.84 -31.93
CA PHE A 741 19.96 -6.37 -32.10
C PHE A 741 19.39 -5.92 -33.45
N ASP A 742 19.40 -6.79 -34.45
CA ASP A 742 18.85 -6.60 -35.79
C ASP A 742 17.30 -6.72 -35.80
N GLN A 743 16.76 -7.55 -34.91
CA GLN A 743 15.31 -7.70 -34.66
C GLN A 743 14.71 -6.55 -33.83
N LEU A 744 15.55 -5.62 -33.32
CA LEU A 744 15.09 -4.36 -32.73
C LEU A 744 14.88 -3.32 -33.83
N ASP A 745 13.77 -2.58 -33.72
CA ASP A 745 13.42 -1.45 -34.59
C ASP A 745 14.63 -0.53 -34.87
N PRO A 746 14.96 -0.21 -36.14
CA PRO A 746 16.11 0.62 -36.51
C PRO A 746 16.18 2.00 -35.84
N ASN A 747 15.05 2.50 -35.31
CA ASN A 747 14.96 3.78 -34.61
C ASN A 747 15.38 3.70 -33.13
N ILE A 748 15.36 2.52 -32.51
CA ILE A 748 15.83 2.32 -31.12
C ILE A 748 17.35 2.49 -31.09
N ARG A 749 17.88 3.55 -30.47
CA ARG A 749 19.34 3.80 -30.40
C ARG A 749 19.90 3.56 -29.01
N ASN A 750 19.17 3.89 -27.95
CA ASN A 750 19.62 3.83 -26.57
C ASN A 750 18.92 2.68 -25.84
N VAL A 751 19.67 1.65 -25.44
CA VAL A 751 19.12 0.38 -24.93
C VAL A 751 19.64 0.08 -23.51
N GLY A 752 18.73 -0.01 -22.55
CA GLY A 752 19.03 -0.43 -21.18
C GLY A 752 18.98 -1.95 -21.02
N ILE A 753 20.00 -2.55 -20.42
CA ILE A 753 20.12 -4.00 -20.18
C ILE A 753 20.18 -4.25 -18.67
N ILE A 754 19.28 -5.07 -18.13
CA ILE A 754 19.24 -5.36 -16.68
C ILE A 754 20.10 -6.57 -16.34
N LEU A 755 21.34 -6.35 -15.89
CA LEU A 755 22.22 -7.42 -15.40
C LEU A 755 21.78 -7.83 -13.99
N CYS A 756 20.75 -8.68 -13.92
CA CYS A 756 19.92 -8.87 -12.73
C CYS A 756 20.63 -9.48 -11.50
N GLY A 757 21.75 -10.19 -11.68
CA GLY A 757 22.50 -10.81 -10.58
C GLY A 757 23.85 -11.41 -10.99
N GLY A 758 24.66 -11.73 -9.98
CA GLY A 758 26.02 -12.26 -10.10
C GLY A 758 26.31 -13.41 -9.14
N ASN A 759 25.27 -14.05 -8.60
CA ASN A 759 25.41 -15.16 -7.65
C ASN A 759 25.70 -16.48 -8.40
N ILE A 760 26.97 -16.87 -8.43
CA ILE A 760 27.47 -18.03 -9.17
C ILE A 760 28.18 -18.97 -8.19
N ASP A 761 28.11 -20.27 -8.45
CA ASP A 761 28.97 -21.24 -7.78
C ASP A 761 30.32 -21.35 -8.50
N LEU A 762 31.41 -21.08 -7.79
CA LEU A 762 32.78 -21.21 -8.28
C LEU A 762 33.45 -22.53 -7.86
N SER A 763 32.74 -23.38 -7.09
CA SER A 763 33.19 -24.73 -6.74
C SER A 763 32.88 -25.78 -7.83
N VAL A 764 32.03 -25.43 -8.80
CA VAL A 764 31.71 -26.23 -9.98
C VAL A 764 32.30 -25.61 -11.26
N PRO A 765 32.55 -26.39 -12.33
CA PRO A 765 33.02 -25.83 -13.59
C PRO A 765 32.05 -24.80 -14.16
N LEU A 766 32.58 -23.67 -14.66
CA LEU A 766 31.79 -22.57 -15.22
C LEU A 766 30.98 -23.05 -16.43
N PRO A 767 29.83 -22.42 -16.77
CA PRO A 767 28.88 -22.98 -17.73
C PRO A 767 29.46 -23.28 -19.14
N TRP A 768 30.47 -22.52 -19.58
CA TRP A 768 31.18 -22.72 -20.85
C TRP A 768 32.37 -23.70 -20.77
N GLN A 769 32.78 -24.13 -19.58
CA GLN A 769 33.77 -25.21 -19.41
C GLN A 769 33.11 -26.58 -19.56
N GLN A 770 31.83 -26.69 -19.18
CA GLN A 770 31.03 -27.91 -19.25
C GLN A 770 30.73 -28.38 -20.70
N GLU A 771 30.84 -27.50 -21.71
CA GLU A 771 30.68 -27.89 -23.12
C GLU A 771 31.84 -28.76 -23.63
N ASN A 772 32.99 -28.79 -22.95
CA ASN A 772 34.16 -29.62 -23.28
C ASN A 772 34.26 -30.88 -22.39
N SER A 773 33.14 -31.39 -21.90
CA SER A 773 33.09 -32.52 -20.94
C SER A 773 32.07 -33.61 -21.31
N GLN A 774 31.69 -33.67 -22.59
CA GLN A 774 30.88 -34.71 -23.23
C GLN A 774 31.51 -35.10 -24.57
#